data_AF-A0A7G2CJT7-F1
#
_entry.id   AF-A0A7G2CJT7-F1
#
_cell.length_a   1.000
_cell.length_b   1.000
_cell.length_c   1.000
_cell.angle_alpha   90.00
_cell.angle_beta   90.00
_cell.angle_gamma   90.00
#
_symmetry.space_group_name_H-M   'P 1'
#
loop_
_entity.id
_entity.type
_entity.pdbx_description
1 polymer ?
#
loop_
_entity_poly.entity_id
_entity_poly.type
_entity_poly.pdbx_seq_one_letter_code
_entity_poly.pdbx_strand_id
1 'polypeptide(L)'
;MYTHLLRVLSFLLLLGIVCSHAGTIDFPTADEVIADQTFDNHTINFTKVYANGATIVMDVTGSTVVGAGLRIQGTYSVPPDVGYDRVNFTMRDTTIEDTTIFIQGYFPRNSTVRISGTTATMKSATPVFSLVGHAPVFWVTLFIEDTKATWADATKNDAVMRLGGELRHWLNEGGAFYFVRTTATRAASIVKVVNPLCTRHFDSDYNIEFFSEPFEYCIDVYEGFFTIDYATCYDCTEALYLAESACSFGCVNGMVRFSNNTITGGKPFMKCADPSHCMRCLDNGNYILSGIYTEGYLFDKSDYSGDANIIEVEKCKLTISHINAKAIHPPQLNNAPNYWSVNNSQEIAVMENVTLDGKKVAPTLEAYNAVGLNPTHVNDNGVLKEKRASTDLGNIGDPSIGNCQAGKYESVKWEPDPLKPGVNWRPQCVCKAGYVEPYCTITYDPILYNSGYTYAPPACAVANCNSCQWGYSDICSVCKAGYKLSGKTCVAKGCNPAPCQQCVFDSETACAVCKAGYSLATDDTVCVTTIPNCKTHLSTGKCSECLSPYIFSEDATACVASRPDCVKYASNGKCTECNDGKSVSSDAGTCVPTVSDCKTHLSTGKCSECNDGKSVSDDGTTCVPTIPDCKTYLSTGECTECNDGKSVSVEATTCVPTIPDCQVHLSTGKCSGCVEPNILSEDATACVKPLDDCVKYASDGKCTECNDGKSVSNDASACVPTIPDCQVHLSTGKCSECTAPSVLSEDATACVSTLPDCVKYASDGKCTECNDGKSVSDDGTTCVPTIPDCETHLSTGKCSECNDGKSVSDDGTTCVDTVPNCRTHSSTGVCVECKDGNSFSSDVTTCVPTIPDCKTHHSSGNCTECHPPFVLPDDFTTCVTPVPNCTVHLHTGVCRTCLENLTTSVDNTCVEILPGCKVYSGEGRCNQCNDGYEMNGNGCAAAKGGDGGLPTAAIIGIVIAAVILLLLLLLLLLFLCCRRPKTSYESVDWQQRQSPVDSDKHKDIATTEETEVTQFNDGAATEANPLDTQDNEDVTAVARRKSRRARSVRRTEALVADIELEDMFSARNEIVEDTV
;
A
#
# COMPACT_ATOMS: atom_id res chain seq x y z
N MET A 1 18.97 43.74 44.38
CA MET A 1 17.71 43.11 44.84
C MET A 1 16.86 42.57 43.68
N TYR A 2 16.32 43.41 42.79
CA TYR A 2 15.42 42.96 41.69
C TYR A 2 15.94 41.76 40.87
N THR A 3 17.23 41.71 40.54
CA THR A 3 17.88 40.62 39.79
C THR A 3 17.90 39.26 40.50
N HIS A 4 17.84 39.22 41.84
CA HIS A 4 17.68 37.96 42.57
C HIS A 4 16.22 37.52 42.64
N LEU A 5 15.27 38.46 42.72
CA LEU A 5 13.84 38.13 42.78
C LEU A 5 13.38 37.48 41.47
N LEU A 6 13.81 38.00 40.31
CA LEU A 6 13.55 37.36 39.01
C LEU A 6 14.15 35.96 38.93
N ARG A 7 15.42 35.77 39.34
CA ARG A 7 16.06 34.44 39.31
C ARG A 7 15.37 33.44 40.24
N VAL A 8 14.85 33.86 41.39
CA VAL A 8 14.06 33.00 42.28
C VAL A 8 12.70 32.67 41.67
N LEU A 9 12.01 33.60 40.99
CA LEU A 9 10.79 33.26 40.25
C LEU A 9 11.06 32.26 39.11
N SER A 10 12.13 32.45 38.32
CA SER A 10 12.50 31.48 37.27
C SER A 10 12.84 30.10 37.84
N PHE A 11 13.51 30.02 39.01
CA PHE A 11 13.78 28.75 39.67
C PHE A 11 12.52 28.09 40.25
N LEU A 12 11.52 28.88 40.67
CA LEU A 12 10.24 28.36 41.15
C LEU A 12 9.32 27.90 40.00
N LEU A 13 9.39 28.50 38.81
CA LEU A 13 8.74 27.93 37.62
C LEU A 13 9.42 26.62 37.17
N LEU A 14 10.75 26.51 37.27
CA LEU A 14 11.51 25.29 36.92
C LEU A 14 11.36 24.14 37.94
N LEU A 15 10.71 24.37 39.08
CA LEU A 15 10.38 23.34 40.08
C LEU A 15 8.87 23.02 40.13
N GLY A 16 8.09 23.48 39.14
CA GLY A 16 6.62 23.33 39.11
C GLY A 16 6.09 21.98 38.60
N ILE A 17 6.90 21.16 37.93
CA ILE A 17 6.42 19.95 37.21
C ILE A 17 7.30 18.71 37.51
N VAL A 18 7.43 18.33 38.79
CA VAL A 18 7.85 16.97 39.19
C VAL A 18 6.97 16.49 40.36
N CYS A 19 5.66 16.50 40.14
CA CYS A 19 4.64 15.92 41.02
C CYS A 19 3.40 15.57 40.18
N SER A 20 3.55 14.59 39.29
CA SER A 20 2.46 14.00 38.49
C SER A 20 1.45 13.31 39.42
N HIS A 21 0.51 14.10 39.95
CA HIS A 21 -0.69 13.58 40.60
C HIS A 21 -1.55 12.88 39.54
N ALA A 22 -2.30 11.86 39.96
CA ALA A 22 -3.30 11.23 39.11
C ALA A 22 -4.26 12.29 38.56
N GLY A 23 -4.37 12.36 37.22
CA GLY A 23 -4.97 13.51 36.53
C GLY A 23 -5.99 13.09 35.49
N THR A 24 -7.16 13.71 35.52
CA THR A 24 -8.15 13.62 34.43
C THR A 24 -7.91 14.78 33.47
N ILE A 25 -7.56 14.45 32.22
CA ILE A 25 -7.61 15.34 31.08
C ILE A 25 -9.07 15.33 30.60
N ASP A 26 -9.86 16.21 31.20
CA ASP A 26 -11.25 16.47 30.82
C ASP A 26 -11.28 17.23 29.49
N PHE A 27 -12.10 16.78 28.54
CA PHE A 27 -11.99 17.17 27.13
C PHE A 27 -12.15 18.68 26.85
N PRO A 28 -11.27 19.29 26.03
CA PRO A 28 -11.47 20.64 25.51
C PRO A 28 -12.58 20.67 24.44
N THR A 29 -13.10 21.87 24.16
CA THR A 29 -14.11 22.13 23.10
C THR A 29 -13.47 22.51 21.76
N ALA A 30 -12.23 22.07 21.51
CA ALA A 30 -11.39 22.43 20.38
C ALA A 30 -10.23 21.42 20.24
N ASP A 31 -9.51 21.47 19.13
CA ASP A 31 -8.38 20.57 18.87
C ASP A 31 -7.22 20.75 19.87
N GLU A 32 -6.53 19.66 20.22
CA GLU A 32 -5.45 19.64 21.22
C GLU A 32 -4.23 18.83 20.75
N VAL A 33 -3.03 19.27 21.15
CA VAL A 33 -1.76 18.57 20.88
C VAL A 33 -0.97 18.43 22.18
N ILE A 34 -0.62 17.19 22.53
CA ILE A 34 0.20 16.82 23.68
C ILE A 34 1.50 16.19 23.17
N ALA A 35 2.65 16.66 23.66
CA ALA A 35 3.96 16.13 23.29
C ALA A 35 4.81 15.81 24.52
N ASP A 36 5.62 14.75 24.44
CA ASP A 36 6.64 14.35 25.41
C ASP A 36 6.15 14.19 26.87
N GLN A 37 4.86 13.93 27.07
CA GLN A 37 4.26 13.82 28.40
C GLN A 37 4.53 12.45 29.03
N THR A 38 4.80 12.44 30.35
CA THR A 38 4.73 11.22 31.17
C THR A 38 3.31 11.03 31.72
N PHE A 39 2.68 9.91 31.38
CA PHE A 39 1.37 9.50 31.89
C PHE A 39 1.53 8.43 32.99
N ASP A 40 1.19 8.78 34.22
CA ASP A 40 1.02 7.84 35.35
C ASP A 40 -0.35 8.08 36.00
N ASN A 41 -1.21 7.07 35.99
CA ASN A 41 -2.59 7.14 36.48
C ASN A 41 -3.40 8.30 35.85
N HIS A 42 -3.22 8.53 34.55
CA HIS A 42 -3.92 9.58 33.81
C HIS A 42 -5.15 9.05 33.08
N THR A 43 -6.17 9.89 32.89
CA THR A 43 -7.36 9.56 32.08
C THR A 43 -7.68 10.68 31.10
N ILE A 44 -7.66 10.37 29.80
CA ILE A 44 -8.21 11.21 28.73
C ILE A 44 -9.70 10.85 28.60
N ASN A 45 -10.57 11.85 28.77
CA ASN A 45 -11.98 11.61 29.10
C ASN A 45 -12.96 12.10 28.01
N PHE A 46 -13.47 11.16 27.21
CA PHE A 46 -14.45 11.39 26.14
C PHE A 46 -15.91 11.23 26.61
N THR A 47 -16.18 11.17 27.92
CA THR A 47 -17.56 11.04 28.44
C THR A 47 -18.42 12.30 28.31
N LYS A 48 -17.82 13.45 27.98
CA LYS A 48 -18.46 14.78 27.95
C LYS A 48 -18.43 15.43 26.55
N VAL A 49 -18.36 14.63 25.49
CA VAL A 49 -18.37 15.16 24.12
C VAL A 49 -19.70 15.89 23.86
N TYR A 50 -19.62 17.10 23.30
CA TYR A 50 -20.75 18.02 23.20
C TYR A 50 -21.61 17.74 21.96
N ALA A 51 -22.78 18.40 21.89
CA ALA A 51 -23.78 18.21 20.85
C ALA A 51 -23.74 19.32 19.77
N ASN A 52 -22.57 19.58 19.16
CA ASN A 52 -22.41 20.61 18.12
C ASN A 52 -22.25 20.04 16.70
N GLY A 53 -21.97 18.75 16.55
CA GLY A 53 -21.73 18.07 15.27
C GLY A 53 -20.34 18.32 14.67
N ALA A 54 -19.38 18.82 15.45
CA ALA A 54 -18.01 19.07 15.02
C ALA A 54 -17.19 17.77 14.89
N THR A 55 -15.96 17.86 14.40
CA THR A 55 -14.92 16.85 14.62
C THR A 55 -13.83 17.50 15.48
N ILE A 56 -13.43 16.85 16.56
CA ILE A 56 -12.36 17.30 17.46
C ILE A 56 -11.13 16.41 17.23
N VAL A 57 -10.01 17.02 16.89
CA VAL A 57 -8.72 16.34 16.67
C VAL A 57 -7.87 16.41 17.94
N MET A 58 -7.33 15.26 18.36
CA MET A 58 -6.42 15.20 19.49
C MET A 58 -5.17 14.40 19.10
N ASP A 59 -4.01 15.06 19.11
CA ASP A 59 -2.72 14.45 18.79
C ASP A 59 -1.86 14.29 20.05
N VAL A 60 -1.29 13.11 20.25
CA VAL A 60 -0.38 12.77 21.36
C VAL A 60 0.91 12.19 20.79
N THR A 61 2.08 12.76 21.09
CA THR A 61 3.37 12.34 20.51
C THR A 61 4.46 12.17 21.57
N GLY A 62 5.49 11.36 21.28
CA GLY A 62 6.73 11.22 22.07
C GLY A 62 6.55 10.77 23.53
N SER A 63 5.34 10.36 23.91
CA SER A 63 4.92 10.29 25.31
C SER A 63 5.30 8.96 25.96
N THR A 64 5.49 8.98 27.28
CA THR A 64 5.87 7.78 28.06
C THR A 64 4.76 7.41 29.04
N VAL A 65 4.33 6.15 29.07
CA VAL A 65 3.32 5.63 30.00
C VAL A 65 4.03 4.78 31.05
N VAL A 66 3.81 5.09 32.33
CA VAL A 66 4.45 4.43 33.48
C VAL A 66 3.44 4.18 34.61
N GLY A 67 3.86 3.48 35.66
CA GLY A 67 3.11 3.37 36.91
C GLY A 67 1.74 2.71 36.72
N ALA A 68 0.65 3.40 37.07
CA ALA A 68 -0.72 2.88 36.93
C ALA A 68 -1.30 3.04 35.51
N GLY A 69 -0.55 3.59 34.57
CA GLY A 69 -0.90 3.60 33.14
C GLY A 69 -1.71 4.82 32.68
N LEU A 70 -2.24 4.71 31.46
CA LEU A 70 -3.07 5.72 30.80
C LEU A 70 -4.43 5.12 30.44
N ARG A 71 -5.52 5.85 30.71
CA ARG A 71 -6.88 5.47 30.30
C ARG A 71 -7.44 6.41 29.23
N ILE A 72 -8.07 5.84 28.22
CA ILE A 72 -8.76 6.49 27.12
C ILE A 72 -10.25 6.10 27.27
N GLN A 73 -11.04 6.97 27.89
CA GLN A 73 -12.36 6.63 28.45
C GLN A 73 -13.52 7.22 27.63
N GLY A 74 -14.21 6.37 26.89
CA GLY A 74 -15.50 6.65 26.25
C GLY A 74 -16.69 6.63 27.24
N THR A 75 -17.87 6.89 26.70
CA THR A 75 -19.17 6.85 27.40
C THR A 75 -19.58 5.44 27.87
N TYR A 76 -20.46 5.35 28.87
CA TYR A 76 -20.95 4.08 29.43
C TYR A 76 -22.07 3.42 28.60
N SER A 77 -22.70 4.17 27.69
CA SER A 77 -23.77 3.74 26.79
C SER A 77 -23.51 4.26 25.38
N VAL A 78 -24.14 3.68 24.36
CA VAL A 78 -24.07 4.16 22.97
C VAL A 78 -24.45 5.65 22.89
N PRO A 79 -23.61 6.53 22.28
CA PRO A 79 -23.99 7.91 22.02
C PRO A 79 -25.16 8.01 21.01
N PRO A 80 -26.18 8.86 21.27
CA PRO A 80 -27.27 9.11 20.33
C PRO A 80 -26.78 9.60 18.97
N ASP A 81 -27.55 9.29 17.92
CA ASP A 81 -27.13 9.46 16.53
C ASP A 81 -27.01 10.93 16.06
N VAL A 82 -27.77 11.84 16.69
CA VAL A 82 -27.91 13.22 16.21
C VAL A 82 -27.20 14.21 17.13
N GLY A 83 -26.25 14.95 16.56
CA GLY A 83 -25.66 16.16 17.13
C GLY A 83 -24.32 16.00 17.85
N TYR A 84 -23.91 14.79 18.27
CA TYR A 84 -22.65 14.62 19.00
C TYR A 84 -21.41 14.92 18.12
N ASP A 85 -20.41 15.57 18.71
CA ASP A 85 -19.12 15.81 18.06
C ASP A 85 -18.36 14.48 17.85
N ARG A 86 -17.59 14.36 16.77
CA ARG A 86 -16.76 13.21 16.42
C ARG A 86 -15.37 13.34 17.02
N VAL A 87 -14.75 12.23 17.39
CA VAL A 87 -13.36 12.20 17.90
C VAL A 87 -12.42 11.73 16.80
N ASN A 88 -11.31 12.43 16.60
CA ASN A 88 -10.16 11.95 15.84
C ASN A 88 -8.92 11.98 16.74
N PHE A 89 -8.75 10.92 17.54
CA PHE A 89 -7.61 10.77 18.45
C PHE A 89 -6.47 10.04 17.74
N THR A 90 -5.26 10.58 17.81
CA THR A 90 -4.03 9.97 17.30
C THR A 90 -2.95 10.02 18.38
N MET A 91 -2.33 8.88 18.67
CA MET A 91 -1.21 8.73 19.60
C MET A 91 -0.02 8.07 18.89
N ARG A 92 1.17 8.64 19.02
CA ARG A 92 2.36 8.28 18.23
C ARG A 92 3.61 8.16 19.11
N ASP A 93 4.54 7.31 18.67
CA ASP A 93 5.91 7.19 19.19
C ASP A 93 5.96 7.04 20.72
N THR A 94 5.08 6.19 21.24
CA THR A 94 4.80 6.06 22.67
C THR A 94 5.65 4.98 23.32
N THR A 95 6.34 5.31 24.42
CA THR A 95 7.06 4.32 25.24
C THR A 95 6.21 3.84 26.41
N ILE A 96 6.21 2.54 26.71
CA ILE A 96 5.45 1.95 27.82
C ILE A 96 6.41 1.16 28.73
N GLU A 97 6.47 1.51 30.01
CA GLU A 97 7.29 0.81 31.02
C GLU A 97 6.43 0.01 32.00
N ASP A 98 6.36 -1.31 31.79
CA ASP A 98 5.72 -2.30 32.69
C ASP A 98 4.30 -1.92 33.15
N THR A 99 3.50 -1.36 32.24
CA THR A 99 2.15 -0.86 32.50
C THR A 99 1.27 -0.94 31.24
N THR A 100 0.03 -0.42 31.31
CA THR A 100 -1.02 -0.64 30.31
C THR A 100 -1.65 0.66 29.83
N ILE A 101 -1.99 0.73 28.53
CA ILE A 101 -2.95 1.68 27.99
C ILE A 101 -4.34 1.02 27.97
N PHE A 102 -5.28 1.61 28.69
CA PHE A 102 -6.67 1.13 28.80
C PHE A 102 -7.57 1.91 27.84
N ILE A 103 -8.33 1.22 26.98
CA ILE A 103 -9.33 1.82 26.09
C ILE A 103 -10.68 1.24 26.49
N GLN A 104 -11.65 2.08 26.86
CA GLN A 104 -12.90 1.61 27.49
C GLN A 104 -14.14 2.40 27.06
N GLY A 105 -15.31 1.78 27.14
CA GLY A 105 -16.60 2.37 26.81
C GLY A 105 -16.89 2.50 25.32
N TYR A 106 -17.92 3.29 25.01
CA TYR A 106 -18.35 3.65 23.66
C TYR A 106 -17.82 5.04 23.27
N PHE A 107 -17.39 5.21 22.03
CA PHE A 107 -16.97 6.52 21.47
C PHE A 107 -18.11 7.11 20.61
N PRO A 108 -18.10 8.43 20.34
CA PRO A 108 -19.08 9.04 19.44
C PRO A 108 -19.04 8.40 18.05
N ARG A 109 -20.21 8.34 17.37
CA ARG A 109 -20.33 7.70 16.05
C ARG A 109 -19.39 8.33 15.03
N ASN A 110 -18.83 7.54 14.11
CA ASN A 110 -17.84 7.98 13.13
C ASN A 110 -16.53 8.56 13.73
N SER A 111 -16.12 8.07 14.92
CA SER A 111 -14.84 8.48 15.53
C SER A 111 -13.68 7.58 15.13
N THR A 112 -12.50 8.17 15.00
CA THR A 112 -11.22 7.46 14.82
C THR A 112 -10.39 7.54 16.10
N VAL A 113 -9.84 6.41 16.51
CA VAL A 113 -8.80 6.29 17.55
C VAL A 113 -7.62 5.59 16.89
N ARG A 114 -6.44 6.21 16.86
CA ARG A 114 -5.22 5.65 16.25
C ARG A 114 -4.09 5.67 17.25
N ILE A 115 -3.38 4.56 17.40
CA ILE A 115 -2.15 4.44 18.20
C ILE A 115 -1.08 3.80 17.32
N SER A 116 0.08 4.43 17.13
CA SER A 116 1.16 3.87 16.32
C SER A 116 2.55 4.10 16.91
N GLY A 117 3.53 3.29 16.49
CA GLY A 117 4.94 3.41 16.92
C GLY A 117 5.17 3.11 18.40
N THR A 118 4.35 2.23 19.00
CA THR A 118 4.43 1.93 20.45
C THR A 118 5.58 1.00 20.79
N THR A 119 6.45 1.37 21.73
CA THR A 119 7.53 0.51 22.25
C THR A 119 7.30 0.18 23.72
N ALA A 120 7.03 -1.09 24.04
CA ALA A 120 6.71 -1.56 25.39
C ALA A 120 7.79 -2.48 25.98
N THR A 121 8.28 -2.15 27.17
CA THR A 121 9.24 -2.96 27.94
C THR A 121 8.60 -3.43 29.23
N MET A 122 8.32 -4.73 29.31
CA MET A 122 7.47 -5.34 30.34
C MET A 122 8.29 -6.26 31.26
N LYS A 123 8.00 -6.26 32.55
CA LYS A 123 8.69 -7.07 33.59
C LYS A 123 7.70 -7.91 34.41
N SER A 124 6.41 -7.62 34.30
CA SER A 124 5.29 -8.24 34.99
C SER A 124 4.23 -8.77 34.02
N ALA A 125 3.28 -9.55 34.55
CA ALA A 125 2.15 -10.11 33.79
C ALA A 125 1.04 -9.06 33.59
N THR A 126 1.38 -7.98 32.90
CA THR A 126 0.51 -6.88 32.48
C THR A 126 0.48 -6.77 30.95
N PRO A 127 -0.66 -6.40 30.34
CA PRO A 127 -0.78 -6.26 28.89
C PRO A 127 -0.32 -4.87 28.45
N VAL A 128 0.03 -4.73 27.16
CA VAL A 128 0.38 -3.42 26.58
C VAL A 128 -0.89 -2.57 26.39
N PHE A 129 -1.90 -3.15 25.75
CA PHE A 129 -3.22 -2.57 25.54
C PHE A 129 -4.30 -3.43 26.21
N SER A 130 -5.24 -2.78 26.90
CA SER A 130 -6.43 -3.41 27.45
C SER A 130 -7.67 -2.70 26.94
N LEU A 131 -8.37 -3.35 26.00
CA LEU A 131 -9.66 -2.91 25.46
C LEU A 131 -10.82 -3.53 26.28
N VAL A 132 -10.54 -4.02 27.49
CA VAL A 132 -11.51 -4.76 28.32
C VAL A 132 -12.68 -3.84 28.67
N GLY A 133 -13.85 -4.16 28.13
CA GLY A 133 -15.04 -3.31 28.14
C GLY A 133 -14.96 -2.10 27.19
N HIS A 134 -14.67 -2.31 25.91
CA HIS A 134 -14.77 -1.32 24.83
C HIS A 134 -15.67 -1.84 23.69
N ALA A 135 -16.47 -0.95 23.08
CA ALA A 135 -17.41 -1.29 22.02
C ALA A 135 -17.32 -0.29 20.84
N PRO A 136 -16.66 -0.66 19.72
CA PRO A 136 -16.56 0.18 18.52
C PRO A 136 -17.83 0.04 17.65
N VAL A 137 -18.91 0.72 18.01
CA VAL A 137 -20.17 0.72 17.27
C VAL A 137 -20.29 1.91 16.31
N PHE A 138 -21.06 1.78 15.23
CA PHE A 138 -21.49 2.88 14.34
C PHE A 138 -20.31 3.72 13.82
N TRP A 139 -19.50 3.12 12.95
CA TRP A 139 -18.33 3.74 12.30
C TRP A 139 -17.22 4.20 13.25
N VAL A 140 -17.22 3.76 14.52
CA VAL A 140 -16.07 3.91 15.41
C VAL A 140 -14.96 2.97 14.96
N THR A 141 -13.78 3.52 14.67
CA THR A 141 -12.62 2.78 14.19
C THR A 141 -11.44 2.93 15.14
N LEU A 142 -10.86 1.82 15.59
CA LEU A 142 -9.61 1.76 16.35
C LEU A 142 -8.49 1.15 15.50
N PHE A 143 -7.42 1.90 15.30
CA PHE A 143 -6.16 1.44 14.70
C PHE A 143 -5.09 1.32 15.79
N ILE A 144 -4.42 0.17 15.90
CA ILE A 144 -3.21 -0.02 16.69
C ILE A 144 -2.12 -0.57 15.77
N GLU A 145 -1.04 0.18 15.59
CA GLU A 145 -0.02 -0.07 14.56
C GLU A 145 1.41 -0.06 15.11
N ASP A 146 2.33 -0.73 14.41
CA ASP A 146 3.79 -0.63 14.60
C ASP A 146 4.23 -0.78 16.07
N THR A 147 3.62 -1.73 16.78
CA THR A 147 3.89 -1.98 18.20
C THR A 147 5.03 -2.98 18.36
N LYS A 148 6.06 -2.62 19.13
CA LYS A 148 7.16 -3.50 19.55
C LYS A 148 7.09 -3.75 21.06
N ALA A 149 6.78 -4.97 21.48
CA ALA A 149 6.58 -5.33 22.88
C ALA A 149 7.56 -6.43 23.33
N THR A 150 8.29 -6.23 24.43
CA THR A 150 9.25 -7.22 24.95
C THR A 150 9.02 -7.46 26.43
N TRP A 151 8.73 -8.70 26.81
CA TRP A 151 8.73 -9.13 28.21
C TRP A 151 10.13 -9.60 28.63
N ALA A 152 10.55 -9.19 29.82
CA ALA A 152 11.87 -9.51 30.39
C ALA A 152 11.99 -10.98 30.84
N ASP A 153 10.86 -11.60 31.21
CA ASP A 153 10.74 -12.93 31.80
C ASP A 153 9.49 -13.63 31.23
N ALA A 154 9.69 -14.77 30.57
CA ALA A 154 8.61 -15.55 29.96
C ALA A 154 7.63 -16.17 30.99
N THR A 155 7.98 -16.20 32.28
CA THR A 155 7.08 -16.64 33.36
C THR A 155 6.22 -15.51 33.94
N LYS A 156 6.48 -14.26 33.52
CA LYS A 156 5.77 -13.06 33.98
C LYS A 156 5.31 -12.24 32.78
N ASN A 157 4.48 -12.84 31.94
CA ASN A 157 4.05 -12.26 30.67
C ASN A 157 2.53 -12.24 30.49
N ASP A 158 2.11 -11.58 29.41
CA ASP A 158 0.72 -11.31 29.06
C ASP A 158 0.59 -11.11 27.55
N ALA A 159 -0.59 -10.72 27.07
CA ALA A 159 -0.79 -10.35 25.67
C ALA A 159 -0.42 -8.91 25.35
N VAL A 160 -0.15 -8.63 24.07
CA VAL A 160 -0.05 -7.25 23.58
C VAL A 160 -1.42 -6.57 23.65
N MET A 161 -2.49 -7.26 23.26
CA MET A 161 -3.88 -6.77 23.35
C MET A 161 -4.76 -7.71 24.17
N ARG A 162 -5.40 -7.19 25.23
CA ARG A 162 -6.48 -7.87 25.96
C ARG A 162 -7.87 -7.41 25.50
N LEU A 163 -8.76 -8.38 25.27
CA LEU A 163 -10.20 -8.23 24.99
C LEU A 163 -11.05 -8.94 26.06
N GLY A 164 -12.37 -8.78 26.03
CA GLY A 164 -13.31 -9.33 27.03
C GLY A 164 -13.83 -8.28 28.01
N GLY A 165 -14.30 -8.72 29.19
CA GLY A 165 -15.02 -7.89 30.16
C GLY A 165 -16.53 -7.94 29.97
N GLU A 166 -17.31 -7.31 30.86
CA GLU A 166 -18.78 -7.45 30.90
C GLU A 166 -19.50 -6.82 29.69
N LEU A 167 -18.93 -5.76 29.11
CA LEU A 167 -19.43 -5.08 27.91
C LEU A 167 -18.98 -5.81 26.63
N ARG A 168 -19.96 -6.08 25.77
CA ARG A 168 -19.82 -6.71 24.45
C ARG A 168 -18.96 -5.89 23.49
N HIS A 169 -17.96 -6.52 22.87
CA HIS A 169 -17.14 -5.93 21.81
C HIS A 169 -17.92 -5.98 20.50
N TRP A 170 -18.94 -5.12 20.40
CA TRP A 170 -19.88 -5.08 19.28
C TRP A 170 -19.34 -4.17 18.18
N LEU A 171 -18.72 -4.78 17.17
CA LEU A 171 -18.26 -4.15 15.94
C LEU A 171 -19.46 -4.07 14.99
N ASN A 172 -20.36 -3.10 15.24
CA ASN A 172 -21.59 -2.90 14.49
C ASN A 172 -21.48 -1.75 13.47
N GLU A 173 -22.13 -1.87 12.31
CA GLU A 173 -22.34 -0.78 11.33
C GLU A 173 -21.05 0.02 11.05
N GLY A 174 -20.05 -0.63 10.45
CA GLY A 174 -18.76 -0.02 10.15
C GLY A 174 -17.85 0.16 11.36
N GLY A 175 -18.23 -0.38 12.52
CA GLY A 175 -17.37 -0.54 13.68
C GLY A 175 -16.16 -1.42 13.40
N ALA A 176 -14.94 -0.97 13.71
CA ALA A 176 -13.73 -1.70 13.31
C ALA A 176 -12.55 -1.64 14.28
N PHE A 177 -11.82 -2.75 14.34
CA PHE A 177 -10.53 -2.94 15.03
C PHE A 177 -9.47 -3.38 14.02
N TYR A 178 -8.41 -2.59 13.86
CA TYR A 178 -7.25 -2.91 13.05
C TYR A 178 -6.01 -3.01 13.95
N PHE A 179 -5.40 -4.19 14.01
CA PHE A 179 -4.22 -4.45 14.83
C PHE A 179 -3.06 -4.92 13.95
N VAL A 180 -1.99 -4.13 13.89
CA VAL A 180 -1.16 -4.05 12.69
C VAL A 180 0.33 -4.06 13.02
N ARG A 181 1.12 -4.87 12.30
CA ARG A 181 2.60 -4.87 12.29
C ARG A 181 3.22 -4.94 13.69
N THR A 182 2.63 -5.76 14.55
CA THR A 182 3.06 -5.90 15.94
C THR A 182 4.16 -6.94 16.07
N THR A 183 5.30 -6.58 16.64
CA THR A 183 6.37 -7.52 17.00
C THR A 183 6.40 -7.72 18.52
N ALA A 184 6.16 -8.94 18.99
CA ALA A 184 6.23 -9.31 20.39
C ALA A 184 7.38 -10.29 20.65
N THR A 185 8.05 -10.18 21.79
CA THR A 185 9.09 -11.11 22.25
C THR A 185 8.78 -11.60 23.66
N ARG A 186 8.66 -12.93 23.82
CA ARG A 186 8.30 -13.62 25.07
C ARG A 186 6.97 -13.18 25.69
N ALA A 187 6.02 -12.76 24.85
CA ALA A 187 4.63 -12.52 25.27
C ALA A 187 3.91 -13.85 25.58
N ALA A 188 2.75 -13.79 26.23
CA ALA A 188 1.84 -14.93 26.25
C ALA A 188 1.17 -15.09 24.88
N SER A 189 0.67 -13.99 24.32
CA SER A 189 -0.09 -13.94 23.06
C SER A 189 0.08 -12.59 22.36
N ILE A 190 -0.35 -12.48 21.10
CA ILE A 190 -0.62 -11.16 20.51
C ILE A 190 -1.98 -10.66 21.01
N VAL A 191 -3.00 -11.50 20.88
CA VAL A 191 -4.37 -11.23 21.35
C VAL A 191 -4.76 -12.23 22.42
N LYS A 192 -5.29 -11.75 23.55
CA LYS A 192 -5.87 -12.61 24.57
C LYS A 192 -7.24 -12.10 25.01
N VAL A 193 -8.24 -12.97 24.95
CA VAL A 193 -9.58 -12.68 25.45
C VAL A 193 -9.72 -13.28 26.85
N VAL A 194 -10.02 -12.43 27.83
CA VAL A 194 -9.98 -12.76 29.26
C VAL A 194 -11.36 -12.75 29.91
N ASN A 195 -11.47 -13.46 31.04
CA ASN A 195 -12.70 -13.48 31.83
C ASN A 195 -12.88 -12.22 32.71
N PRO A 196 -14.12 -11.83 33.08
CA PRO A 196 -15.38 -12.44 32.67
C PRO A 196 -15.66 -12.18 31.18
N LEU A 197 -16.30 -13.15 30.54
CA LEU A 197 -16.89 -12.92 29.22
C LEU A 197 -18.05 -11.95 29.32
N CYS A 198 -18.27 -11.27 28.19
CA CYS A 198 -19.35 -10.33 27.97
C CYS A 198 -20.68 -10.94 28.42
N THR A 199 -21.33 -10.26 29.37
CA THR A 199 -22.63 -10.72 29.86
C THR A 199 -23.66 -10.59 28.73
N ARG A 200 -24.74 -11.37 28.77
CA ARG A 200 -25.86 -11.22 27.82
C ARG A 200 -26.61 -9.92 28.09
N HIS A 201 -26.02 -8.82 27.63
CA HIS A 201 -26.59 -7.49 27.72
C HIS A 201 -27.73 -7.38 26.69
N PHE A 202 -28.95 -7.61 27.15
CA PHE A 202 -30.10 -6.96 26.54
C PHE A 202 -29.86 -5.45 26.67
N ASP A 203 -29.61 -4.77 25.57
CA ASP A 203 -29.80 -3.33 25.50
C ASP A 203 -31.31 -3.10 25.33
N SER A 204 -31.96 -2.58 26.37
CA SER A 204 -33.42 -2.40 26.40
C SER A 204 -33.90 -1.26 25.52
N ASP A 205 -32.99 -0.37 25.12
CA ASP A 205 -33.35 0.92 24.55
C ASP A 205 -33.26 0.89 23.02
N TYR A 206 -32.42 0.00 22.47
CA TYR A 206 -32.48 -0.42 21.07
C TYR A 206 -33.35 -1.68 20.91
N ASN A 207 -34.65 -1.47 20.67
CA ASN A 207 -35.65 -2.53 20.50
C ASN A 207 -35.52 -3.27 19.14
N ILE A 208 -34.39 -3.95 18.92
CA ILE A 208 -34.06 -4.70 17.70
C ILE A 208 -34.76 -6.07 17.75
N GLU A 209 -36.07 -6.09 17.47
CA GLU A 209 -36.92 -7.30 17.48
C GLU A 209 -36.57 -8.32 16.36
N PHE A 210 -35.50 -8.13 15.61
CA PHE A 210 -35.26 -8.80 14.33
C PHE A 210 -34.64 -10.21 14.40
N PHE A 211 -34.12 -10.62 15.56
CA PHE A 211 -33.60 -11.98 15.77
C PHE A 211 -34.09 -12.55 17.10
N SER A 212 -34.73 -13.72 17.05
CA SER A 212 -35.43 -14.32 18.19
C SER A 212 -34.57 -15.19 19.11
N GLU A 213 -33.23 -15.16 18.95
CA GLU A 213 -32.30 -15.93 19.78
C GLU A 213 -31.22 -15.01 20.40
N PRO A 214 -30.91 -15.16 21.70
CA PRO A 214 -29.98 -14.27 22.39
C PRO A 214 -28.53 -14.62 22.05
N PHE A 215 -27.92 -13.85 21.15
CA PHE A 215 -26.55 -14.03 20.67
C PHE A 215 -25.53 -14.24 21.80
N GLU A 216 -24.66 -15.22 21.62
CA GLU A 216 -23.74 -15.74 22.66
C GLU A 216 -22.33 -15.13 22.58
N TYR A 217 -22.11 -14.22 21.63
CA TYR A 217 -20.78 -13.72 21.24
C TYR A 217 -20.31 -12.53 22.08
N CYS A 218 -19.09 -12.64 22.59
CA CYS A 218 -18.41 -11.56 23.33
C CYS A 218 -17.69 -10.58 22.39
N ILE A 219 -17.13 -11.07 21.29
CA ILE A 219 -16.69 -10.24 20.15
C ILE A 219 -17.67 -10.50 19.03
N ASP A 220 -18.39 -9.49 18.57
CA ASP A 220 -19.45 -9.64 17.58
C ASP A 220 -19.26 -8.67 16.42
N VAL A 221 -19.00 -9.20 15.25
CA VAL A 221 -18.64 -8.46 14.04
C VAL A 221 -19.84 -8.44 13.09
N TYR A 222 -20.78 -7.54 13.37
CA TYR A 222 -22.02 -7.36 12.63
C TYR A 222 -21.85 -6.22 11.62
N GLU A 223 -21.57 -6.55 10.35
CA GLU A 223 -21.12 -5.61 9.31
C GLU A 223 -19.84 -4.80 9.65
N GLY A 224 -19.22 -5.03 10.82
CA GLY A 224 -17.94 -4.45 11.20
C GLY A 224 -16.72 -5.20 10.65
N PHE A 225 -15.53 -4.81 11.12
CA PHE A 225 -14.26 -5.38 10.65
C PHE A 225 -13.22 -5.56 11.75
N PHE A 226 -12.69 -6.79 11.91
CA PHE A 226 -11.64 -7.12 12.90
C PHE A 226 -10.41 -7.66 12.18
N THR A 227 -9.23 -7.06 12.35
CA THR A 227 -7.99 -7.56 11.73
C THR A 227 -6.80 -7.64 12.68
N ILE A 228 -6.04 -8.74 12.56
CA ILE A 228 -4.69 -8.91 13.13
C ILE A 228 -3.75 -9.18 11.96
N ASP A 229 -2.94 -8.21 11.55
CA ASP A 229 -2.14 -8.29 10.32
C ASP A 229 -0.66 -8.01 10.57
N TYR A 230 0.20 -8.83 9.98
CA TYR A 230 1.67 -8.76 10.11
C TYR A 230 2.17 -8.81 11.57
N ALA A 231 1.42 -9.47 12.45
CA ALA A 231 1.83 -9.69 13.84
C ALA A 231 2.81 -10.87 13.94
N THR A 232 3.96 -10.64 14.56
CA THR A 232 5.00 -11.64 14.82
C THR A 232 5.21 -11.80 16.32
N CYS A 233 5.05 -13.01 16.86
CA CYS A 233 5.46 -13.33 18.24
C CYS A 233 6.67 -14.26 18.25
N TYR A 234 7.80 -13.76 18.73
CA TYR A 234 8.99 -14.54 19.02
C TYR A 234 8.90 -15.15 20.43
N ASP A 235 9.10 -16.46 20.52
CA ASP A 235 9.11 -17.24 21.77
C ASP A 235 7.86 -17.01 22.63
N CYS A 236 6.68 -16.98 21.98
CA CYS A 236 5.41 -16.85 22.69
C CYS A 236 5.22 -18.02 23.65
N THR A 237 4.68 -17.78 24.85
CA THR A 237 4.42 -18.85 25.83
C THR A 237 3.05 -19.47 25.70
N GLU A 238 2.09 -18.86 25.01
CA GLU A 238 0.81 -19.46 24.63
C GLU A 238 0.51 -19.16 23.15
N ALA A 239 -0.75 -19.27 22.71
CA ALA A 239 -1.12 -19.09 21.32
C ALA A 239 -1.06 -17.61 20.86
N LEU A 240 -0.92 -17.36 19.55
CA LEU A 240 -0.95 -15.99 18.99
C LEU A 240 -2.29 -15.31 19.27
N TYR A 241 -3.39 -16.05 19.06
CA TYR A 241 -4.71 -15.75 19.63
C TYR A 241 -5.05 -16.77 20.72
N LEU A 242 -5.31 -16.29 21.95
CA LEU A 242 -5.69 -17.10 23.10
C LEU A 242 -7.06 -16.67 23.67
N ALA A 243 -7.94 -17.63 23.93
CA ALA A 243 -9.21 -17.44 24.62
C ALA A 243 -9.22 -18.23 25.95
N GLU A 244 -9.40 -17.53 27.08
CA GLU A 244 -9.46 -18.16 28.41
C GLU A 244 -10.76 -18.92 28.70
N SER A 245 -11.76 -18.82 27.81
CA SER A 245 -13.08 -19.45 27.92
C SER A 245 -13.78 -19.44 26.53
N ALA A 246 -15.10 -19.64 26.45
CA ALA A 246 -15.89 -19.67 25.21
C ALA A 246 -16.00 -18.31 24.54
N CYS A 247 -14.87 -17.75 24.12
CA CYS A 247 -14.76 -16.52 23.36
C CYS A 247 -15.19 -16.75 21.91
N SER A 248 -16.45 -17.12 21.72
CA SER A 248 -17.05 -17.24 20.41
C SER A 248 -17.04 -15.87 19.72
N PHE A 249 -16.17 -15.71 18.72
CA PHE A 249 -16.35 -14.64 17.75
C PHE A 249 -17.68 -14.88 17.03
N GLY A 250 -18.57 -13.90 17.05
CA GLY A 250 -19.65 -13.77 16.10
C GLY A 250 -19.18 -12.99 14.89
N CYS A 251 -19.55 -13.42 13.69
CA CYS A 251 -19.43 -12.59 12.49
C CYS A 251 -20.65 -12.82 11.61
N VAL A 252 -21.39 -11.74 11.33
CA VAL A 252 -22.63 -11.70 10.55
C VAL A 252 -22.49 -10.56 9.56
N ASN A 253 -22.54 -10.83 8.26
CA ASN A 253 -22.33 -9.85 7.18
C ASN A 253 -21.04 -8.99 7.26
N GLY A 254 -20.13 -9.22 8.21
CA GLY A 254 -18.85 -8.52 8.40
C GLY A 254 -17.63 -9.35 7.97
N MET A 255 -16.44 -8.96 8.42
CA MET A 255 -15.21 -9.74 8.17
C MET A 255 -14.23 -9.76 9.37
N VAL A 256 -13.56 -10.90 9.54
CA VAL A 256 -12.50 -11.14 10.52
C VAL A 256 -11.26 -11.64 9.77
N ARG A 257 -10.12 -10.97 9.94
CA ARG A 257 -8.88 -11.29 9.22
C ARG A 257 -7.71 -11.53 10.16
N PHE A 258 -6.93 -12.56 9.83
CA PHE A 258 -5.57 -12.74 10.30
C PHE A 258 -4.67 -12.90 9.07
N SER A 259 -3.84 -11.90 8.75
CA SER A 259 -2.99 -11.92 7.54
C SER A 259 -1.50 -11.82 7.86
N ASN A 260 -0.67 -12.64 7.22
CA ASN A 260 0.80 -12.62 7.26
C ASN A 260 1.39 -12.65 8.68
N ASN A 261 0.76 -13.40 9.59
CA ASN A 261 1.16 -13.49 11.00
C ASN A 261 2.15 -14.64 11.25
N THR A 262 3.06 -14.47 12.22
CA THR A 262 4.14 -15.41 12.53
C THR A 262 4.19 -15.71 14.03
N ILE A 263 4.38 -16.98 14.42
CA ILE A 263 4.64 -17.36 15.82
C ILE A 263 5.73 -18.44 15.93
N THR A 264 6.72 -18.18 16.80
CA THR A 264 7.77 -19.13 17.21
C THR A 264 7.63 -19.53 18.69
N GLY A 265 8.41 -20.53 19.12
CA GLY A 265 8.30 -21.18 20.42
C GLY A 265 7.49 -22.48 20.38
N GLY A 266 7.21 -23.04 19.19
CA GLY A 266 6.42 -24.27 19.02
C GLY A 266 4.95 -24.19 19.46
N LYS A 267 4.44 -23.00 19.81
CA LYS A 267 3.06 -22.77 20.27
C LYS A 267 2.07 -22.68 19.10
N PRO A 268 0.80 -23.07 19.32
CA PRO A 268 -0.21 -23.03 18.27
C PRO A 268 -0.54 -21.60 17.86
N PHE A 269 -1.01 -21.40 16.62
CA PHE A 269 -1.47 -20.09 16.19
C PHE A 269 -2.74 -19.64 16.95
N MET A 270 -3.64 -20.57 17.26
CA MET A 270 -4.92 -20.27 17.91
C MET A 270 -5.28 -21.33 18.97
N LYS A 271 -5.75 -20.90 20.15
CA LYS A 271 -6.19 -21.79 21.24
C LYS A 271 -7.38 -21.22 22.03
N CYS A 272 -8.31 -22.08 22.42
CA CYS A 272 -9.45 -21.78 23.31
C CYS A 272 -9.68 -22.91 24.33
N ALA A 273 -10.37 -22.62 25.44
CA ALA A 273 -10.43 -23.48 26.62
C ALA A 273 -11.81 -24.13 26.94
N ASP A 274 -12.84 -23.96 26.09
CA ASP A 274 -14.25 -24.09 26.50
C ASP A 274 -15.13 -24.68 25.36
N PRO A 275 -16.37 -25.14 25.61
CA PRO A 275 -16.92 -26.28 24.87
C PRO A 275 -17.78 -25.98 23.64
N SER A 276 -18.13 -24.72 23.35
CA SER A 276 -18.91 -24.38 22.15
C SER A 276 -18.00 -24.14 20.95
N HIS A 277 -17.64 -22.89 20.64
CA HIS A 277 -16.84 -22.55 19.46
C HIS A 277 -15.86 -21.41 19.77
N CYS A 278 -14.65 -21.46 19.19
CA CYS A 278 -13.76 -20.29 19.17
C CYS A 278 -14.30 -19.20 18.23
N MET A 279 -14.82 -19.62 17.08
CA MET A 279 -15.25 -18.74 16.00
C MET A 279 -16.53 -19.31 15.41
N ARG A 280 -17.61 -18.53 15.41
CA ARG A 280 -18.86 -18.89 14.74
C ARG A 280 -19.11 -17.87 13.63
N CYS A 281 -19.32 -18.42 12.45
CA CYS A 281 -19.40 -17.69 11.19
C CYS A 281 -20.81 -17.89 10.65
N LEU A 282 -21.59 -16.82 10.59
CA LEU A 282 -23.01 -16.84 10.29
C LEU A 282 -23.31 -15.91 9.10
N ASP A 283 -24.42 -16.16 8.39
CA ASP A 283 -25.13 -15.22 7.51
C ASP A 283 -24.21 -14.19 6.79
N ASN A 284 -23.48 -14.68 5.77
CA ASN A 284 -22.50 -13.93 4.96
C ASN A 284 -21.30 -13.30 5.71
N GLY A 285 -21.02 -13.68 6.96
CA GLY A 285 -19.75 -13.36 7.63
C GLY A 285 -18.54 -13.97 6.93
N ASN A 286 -17.37 -13.35 7.06
CA ASN A 286 -16.15 -13.78 6.37
C ASN A 286 -14.99 -13.93 7.37
N TYR A 287 -14.27 -15.04 7.30
CA TYR A 287 -13.03 -15.26 8.04
C TYR A 287 -11.89 -15.58 7.07
N ILE A 288 -10.80 -14.82 7.18
CA ILE A 288 -9.60 -14.98 6.33
C ILE A 288 -8.40 -15.26 7.24
N LEU A 289 -7.81 -16.44 7.11
CA LEU A 289 -6.51 -16.81 7.69
C LEU A 289 -5.51 -16.93 6.52
N SER A 290 -4.68 -15.92 6.32
CA SER A 290 -3.76 -15.83 5.16
C SER A 290 -2.32 -15.68 5.62
N GLY A 291 -1.37 -16.36 4.98
CA GLY A 291 0.07 -16.15 5.19
C GLY A 291 0.56 -16.51 6.60
N ILE A 292 -0.11 -17.43 7.28
CA ILE A 292 0.18 -17.77 8.68
C ILE A 292 1.40 -18.70 8.78
N TYR A 293 2.41 -18.31 9.56
CA TYR A 293 3.51 -19.17 9.97
C TYR A 293 3.40 -19.56 11.45
N THR A 294 3.50 -20.85 11.77
CA THR A 294 3.61 -21.35 13.15
C THR A 294 4.51 -22.58 13.23
N GLU A 295 5.43 -22.60 14.20
CA GLU A 295 6.19 -23.80 14.56
C GLU A 295 5.34 -24.85 15.30
N GLY A 296 4.15 -24.47 15.75
CA GLY A 296 3.18 -25.31 16.43
C GLY A 296 2.02 -25.71 15.50
N TYR A 297 0.86 -25.96 16.11
CA TYR A 297 -0.36 -26.32 15.38
C TYR A 297 -1.10 -25.09 14.86
N LEU A 298 -1.81 -25.19 13.74
CA LEU A 298 -2.68 -24.10 13.28
C LEU A 298 -3.78 -23.80 14.32
N PHE A 299 -4.34 -24.84 14.93
CA PHE A 299 -5.30 -24.74 16.01
C PHE A 299 -4.97 -25.72 17.15
N ASP A 300 -5.31 -25.37 18.38
CA ASP A 300 -5.25 -26.26 19.53
C ASP A 300 -6.55 -26.22 20.36
N LYS A 301 -6.99 -27.41 20.80
CA LYS A 301 -8.10 -27.62 21.75
C LYS A 301 -7.73 -28.61 22.86
N SER A 302 -6.44 -28.73 23.18
CA SER A 302 -5.86 -29.72 24.10
C SER A 302 -6.51 -29.80 25.48
N ASP A 303 -7.11 -28.71 25.96
CA ASP A 303 -7.81 -28.65 27.25
C ASP A 303 -9.30 -29.11 27.19
N TYR A 304 -9.83 -29.42 25.99
CA TYR A 304 -11.25 -29.74 25.77
C TYR A 304 -11.51 -31.20 25.36
N SER A 305 -12.57 -31.79 25.94
CA SER A 305 -12.94 -33.21 25.85
C SER A 305 -14.18 -33.53 25.02
N GLY A 306 -14.79 -32.55 24.33
CA GLY A 306 -16.04 -32.71 23.59
C GLY A 306 -15.94 -32.54 22.07
N ASP A 307 -17.07 -32.80 21.39
CA ASP A 307 -17.16 -32.97 19.93
C ASP A 307 -17.17 -31.66 19.12
N ALA A 308 -17.21 -30.50 19.78
CA ALA A 308 -17.46 -29.23 19.11
C ALA A 308 -16.28 -28.73 18.23
N ASN A 309 -16.67 -27.96 17.21
CA ASN A 309 -15.79 -27.31 16.23
C ASN A 309 -15.04 -26.12 16.83
N ILE A 310 -13.80 -25.91 16.42
CA ILE A 310 -13.03 -24.67 16.68
C ILE A 310 -13.63 -23.51 15.86
N ILE A 311 -13.82 -23.72 14.56
CA ILE A 311 -14.51 -22.78 13.66
C ILE A 311 -15.83 -23.41 13.22
N GLU A 312 -16.99 -22.82 13.52
CA GLU A 312 -18.24 -23.22 12.88
C GLU A 312 -18.57 -22.28 11.72
N VAL A 313 -18.96 -22.86 10.58
CA VAL A 313 -19.23 -22.17 9.30
C VAL A 313 -20.67 -22.47 8.88
N GLU A 314 -21.55 -21.46 8.93
CA GLU A 314 -22.98 -21.58 8.64
C GLU A 314 -23.42 -20.45 7.68
N LYS A 315 -23.79 -20.79 6.44
CA LYS A 315 -24.12 -19.83 5.34
C LYS A 315 -23.09 -18.70 5.14
N CYS A 316 -21.83 -18.97 5.42
CA CYS A 316 -20.80 -17.94 5.50
C CYS A 316 -19.53 -18.39 4.77
N LYS A 317 -18.44 -17.62 4.91
CA LYS A 317 -17.22 -17.83 4.13
C LYS A 317 -15.96 -17.90 5.01
N LEU A 318 -15.20 -18.97 4.82
CA LEU A 318 -13.89 -19.20 5.43
C LEU A 318 -12.84 -19.29 4.32
N THR A 319 -11.67 -18.70 4.52
CA THR A 319 -10.53 -18.81 3.61
C THR A 319 -9.27 -19.04 4.41
N ILE A 320 -8.53 -20.09 4.07
CA ILE A 320 -7.28 -20.48 4.71
C ILE A 320 -6.24 -20.63 3.60
N SER A 321 -5.29 -19.71 3.54
CA SER A 321 -4.35 -19.59 2.42
C SER A 321 -2.90 -19.33 2.88
N HIS A 322 -1.93 -19.84 2.12
CA HIS A 322 -0.48 -19.63 2.35
C HIS A 322 -0.02 -19.99 3.79
N ILE A 323 -0.56 -21.06 4.36
CA ILE A 323 -0.23 -21.50 5.72
C ILE A 323 1.06 -22.31 5.72
N ASN A 324 1.91 -22.10 6.73
CA ASN A 324 3.00 -22.99 7.10
C ASN A 324 2.87 -23.34 8.60
N ALA A 325 2.60 -24.61 8.91
CA ALA A 325 2.37 -25.09 10.28
C ALA A 325 3.05 -26.45 10.52
N LYS A 326 3.17 -26.88 11.77
CA LYS A 326 3.60 -28.25 12.09
C LYS A 326 2.54 -29.27 11.71
N ALA A 327 1.29 -29.00 12.08
CA ALA A 327 0.09 -29.71 11.64
C ALA A 327 -1.13 -28.82 11.88
N ILE A 328 -2.32 -29.23 11.43
CA ILE A 328 -3.56 -28.50 11.71
C ILE A 328 -3.90 -28.53 13.21
N HIS A 329 -3.63 -29.65 13.89
CA HIS A 329 -4.00 -29.90 15.29
C HIS A 329 -3.08 -30.95 15.97
N PRO A 330 -3.15 -31.12 17.32
CA PRO A 330 -2.42 -32.16 18.02
C PRO A 330 -2.87 -33.59 17.66
N PRO A 331 -1.98 -34.62 17.72
CA PRO A 331 -2.33 -35.98 17.30
C PRO A 331 -3.26 -36.80 18.23
N GLN A 332 -3.59 -36.33 19.44
CA GLN A 332 -4.19 -37.19 20.48
C GLN A 332 -5.68 -37.51 20.30
N LEU A 333 -6.35 -36.93 19.29
CA LEU A 333 -7.77 -37.11 19.03
C LEU A 333 -8.01 -38.21 17.98
N ASN A 334 -7.83 -39.47 18.41
CA ASN A 334 -7.97 -40.68 17.58
C ASN A 334 -9.39 -40.93 17.04
N ASN A 335 -10.41 -40.33 17.68
CA ASN A 335 -11.68 -40.04 17.03
C ASN A 335 -11.60 -38.57 16.64
N ALA A 336 -11.61 -38.25 15.35
CA ALA A 336 -11.59 -36.87 14.89
C ALA A 336 -13.04 -36.31 14.93
N PRO A 337 -13.39 -35.41 15.88
CA PRO A 337 -14.43 -34.43 15.58
C PRO A 337 -13.92 -33.58 14.41
N ASN A 338 -14.84 -33.05 13.61
CA ASN A 338 -14.46 -32.03 12.66
C ASN A 338 -13.89 -30.84 13.45
N TYR A 339 -12.72 -30.33 13.05
CA TYR A 339 -12.20 -29.09 13.65
C TYR A 339 -13.03 -27.88 13.22
N TRP A 340 -13.79 -28.04 12.13
CA TRP A 340 -14.72 -27.08 11.61
C TRP A 340 -15.75 -27.81 10.71
N SER A 341 -17.03 -27.44 10.80
CA SER A 341 -18.11 -28.11 10.07
C SER A 341 -18.61 -27.29 8.88
N VAL A 342 -18.79 -27.98 7.75
CA VAL A 342 -19.62 -27.52 6.61
C VAL A 342 -20.93 -28.29 6.70
N ASN A 343 -22.00 -27.59 7.06
CA ASN A 343 -23.32 -28.14 7.29
C ASN A 343 -24.24 -28.00 6.05
N ASN A 344 -23.93 -27.12 5.10
CA ASN A 344 -24.85 -26.79 4.00
C ASN A 344 -24.17 -26.37 2.68
N SER A 345 -24.94 -26.38 1.58
CA SER A 345 -24.43 -26.05 0.23
C SER A 345 -24.21 -24.55 -0.05
N GLN A 346 -24.45 -23.68 0.93
CA GLN A 346 -24.24 -22.23 0.83
C GLN A 346 -22.93 -21.76 1.48
N GLU A 347 -22.11 -22.68 1.99
CA GLU A 347 -20.91 -22.38 2.75
C GLU A 347 -19.66 -22.44 1.87
N ILE A 348 -18.85 -21.38 1.95
CA ILE A 348 -17.72 -21.16 1.04
C ILE A 348 -16.43 -21.26 1.84
N ALA A 349 -15.88 -22.47 1.92
CA ALA A 349 -14.58 -22.75 2.51
C ALA A 349 -13.52 -22.95 1.44
N VAL A 350 -12.59 -22.00 1.35
CA VAL A 350 -11.55 -21.91 0.31
C VAL A 350 -10.19 -22.24 0.93
N MET A 351 -9.48 -23.23 0.37
CA MET A 351 -8.18 -23.68 0.87
C MET A 351 -7.09 -23.49 -0.19
N GLU A 352 -5.93 -22.94 0.19
CA GLU A 352 -4.84 -22.64 -0.74
C GLU A 352 -3.43 -22.77 -0.12
N ASN A 353 -2.49 -23.36 -0.89
CA ASN A 353 -1.06 -23.32 -0.61
C ASN A 353 -0.64 -23.60 0.85
N VAL A 354 -1.27 -24.60 1.48
CA VAL A 354 -0.94 -25.02 2.85
C VAL A 354 0.28 -25.96 2.87
N THR A 355 1.16 -25.75 3.84
CA THR A 355 2.36 -26.56 4.11
C THR A 355 2.31 -27.04 5.55
N LEU A 356 2.43 -28.36 5.76
CA LEU A 356 2.41 -29.01 7.08
C LEU A 356 3.67 -29.85 7.26
N ASP A 357 4.40 -29.67 8.37
CA ASP A 357 5.64 -30.42 8.67
C ASP A 357 6.65 -30.35 7.50
N GLY A 358 6.81 -29.14 6.93
CA GLY A 358 7.64 -28.85 5.75
C GLY A 358 7.10 -29.36 4.41
N LYS A 359 5.95 -30.05 4.38
CA LYS A 359 5.39 -30.70 3.18
C LYS A 359 4.18 -29.92 2.67
N LYS A 360 4.25 -29.43 1.42
CA LYS A 360 3.12 -28.76 0.77
C LYS A 360 1.99 -29.77 0.51
N VAL A 361 0.78 -29.44 0.95
CA VAL A 361 -0.45 -30.18 0.68
C VAL A 361 -0.80 -30.00 -0.81
N ALA A 362 -1.15 -31.09 -1.50
CA ALA A 362 -1.55 -31.01 -2.90
C ALA A 362 -2.86 -30.22 -3.05
N PRO A 363 -3.03 -29.42 -4.12
CA PRO A 363 -4.24 -28.60 -4.31
C PRO A 363 -5.41 -29.43 -4.87
N THR A 364 -5.90 -30.38 -4.05
CA THR A 364 -7.12 -31.17 -4.33
C THR A 364 -7.98 -31.32 -3.08
N LEU A 365 -9.29 -31.51 -3.26
CA LEU A 365 -10.24 -31.77 -2.17
C LEU A 365 -9.77 -32.96 -1.32
N GLU A 366 -9.36 -34.06 -1.96
CA GLU A 366 -8.90 -35.28 -1.27
C GLU A 366 -7.68 -35.02 -0.35
N ALA A 367 -6.67 -34.29 -0.83
CA ALA A 367 -5.46 -34.02 -0.05
C ALA A 367 -5.73 -33.09 1.15
N TYR A 368 -6.59 -32.09 0.98
CA TYR A 368 -7.02 -31.23 2.09
C TYR A 368 -7.94 -31.95 3.08
N ASN A 369 -8.82 -32.84 2.60
CA ASN A 369 -9.63 -33.71 3.47
C ASN A 369 -8.74 -34.61 4.35
N ALA A 370 -7.68 -35.19 3.77
CA ALA A 370 -6.75 -36.08 4.46
C ALA A 370 -5.95 -35.40 5.60
N VAL A 371 -5.85 -34.07 5.61
CA VAL A 371 -5.22 -33.29 6.70
C VAL A 371 -6.24 -32.58 7.61
N GLY A 372 -7.54 -32.88 7.48
CA GLY A 372 -8.61 -32.32 8.32
C GLY A 372 -9.15 -30.95 7.88
N LEU A 373 -8.72 -30.43 6.74
CA LEU A 373 -9.12 -29.10 6.25
C LEU A 373 -10.38 -29.06 5.37
N ASN A 374 -10.95 -30.21 4.98
CA ASN A 374 -12.33 -30.40 4.46
C ASN A 374 -12.94 -29.37 3.45
N PRO A 375 -12.20 -28.76 2.48
CA PRO A 375 -12.67 -27.62 1.69
C PRO A 375 -13.97 -27.83 0.91
N THR A 376 -14.66 -26.73 0.60
CA THR A 376 -15.67 -26.70 -0.48
C THR A 376 -15.08 -26.24 -1.81
N HIS A 377 -14.02 -25.41 -1.76
CA HIS A 377 -13.28 -24.88 -2.89
C HIS A 377 -11.77 -25.01 -2.62
N VAL A 378 -10.99 -25.31 -3.66
CA VAL A 378 -9.53 -25.41 -3.59
C VAL A 378 -8.92 -24.54 -4.67
N ASN A 379 -7.96 -23.71 -4.27
CA ASN A 379 -7.18 -22.88 -5.17
C ASN A 379 -5.75 -23.41 -5.35
N ASP A 380 -5.08 -22.92 -6.39
CA ASP A 380 -3.63 -22.92 -6.49
C ASP A 380 -3.17 -21.66 -7.24
N ASN A 381 -2.48 -20.79 -6.51
CA ASN A 381 -1.97 -19.47 -6.91
C ASN A 381 -3.10 -18.53 -7.38
N GLY A 382 -4.11 -18.36 -6.53
CA GLY A 382 -5.29 -17.51 -6.77
C GLY A 382 -6.28 -18.06 -7.80
N VAL A 383 -5.99 -19.18 -8.49
CA VAL A 383 -6.89 -19.80 -9.47
C VAL A 383 -7.76 -20.86 -8.80
N LEU A 384 -9.08 -20.83 -9.01
CA LEU A 384 -9.99 -21.89 -8.55
C LEU A 384 -9.73 -23.18 -9.34
N LYS A 385 -9.28 -24.26 -8.69
CA LYS A 385 -8.94 -25.55 -9.31
C LYS A 385 -10.03 -26.61 -9.17
N GLU A 386 -10.64 -26.70 -7.98
CA GLU A 386 -11.62 -27.74 -7.66
C GLU A 386 -12.69 -27.16 -6.74
N LYS A 387 -13.95 -27.59 -6.91
CA LYS A 387 -15.05 -27.25 -6.01
C LYS A 387 -16.07 -28.38 -5.88
N ARG A 388 -16.85 -28.38 -4.81
CA ARG A 388 -17.98 -29.30 -4.64
C ARG A 388 -19.10 -28.93 -5.61
N ALA A 389 -19.85 -29.93 -6.08
CA ALA A 389 -20.84 -29.77 -7.15
C ALA A 389 -22.09 -28.94 -6.79
N SER A 390 -22.24 -28.55 -5.52
CA SER A 390 -23.42 -27.84 -5.00
C SER A 390 -23.17 -26.39 -4.57
N THR A 391 -21.92 -25.89 -4.66
CA THR A 391 -21.59 -24.51 -4.28
C THR A 391 -21.47 -23.61 -5.51
N ASP A 392 -22.43 -22.69 -5.64
CA ASP A 392 -22.37 -21.61 -6.62
C ASP A 392 -21.31 -20.56 -6.28
N LEU A 393 -20.85 -19.86 -7.33
CA LEU A 393 -19.75 -18.88 -7.45
C LEU A 393 -18.45 -19.46 -8.05
N GLY A 394 -18.05 -18.87 -9.19
CA GLY A 394 -16.83 -19.20 -9.94
C GLY A 394 -16.88 -20.50 -10.75
N ASN A 395 -16.25 -20.48 -11.92
CA ASN A 395 -15.91 -21.65 -12.72
C ASN A 395 -14.49 -22.15 -12.37
N ILE A 396 -14.19 -23.40 -12.68
CA ILE A 396 -12.81 -23.90 -12.58
C ILE A 396 -11.95 -23.19 -13.63
N GLY A 397 -10.89 -22.52 -13.18
CA GLY A 397 -10.03 -21.63 -13.97
C GLY A 397 -10.22 -20.14 -13.70
N ASP A 398 -11.31 -19.72 -13.03
CA ASP A 398 -11.56 -18.32 -12.69
C ASP A 398 -10.64 -17.83 -11.54
N PRO A 399 -10.40 -16.51 -11.42
CA PRO A 399 -9.80 -15.92 -10.22
C PRO A 399 -10.65 -16.23 -8.98
N SER A 400 -10.00 -16.66 -7.90
CA SER A 400 -10.67 -17.17 -6.71
C SER A 400 -11.41 -16.11 -5.91
N ILE A 401 -12.63 -16.45 -5.52
CA ILE A 401 -13.48 -15.66 -4.61
C ILE A 401 -12.94 -15.56 -3.18
N GLY A 402 -11.85 -16.26 -2.82
CA GLY A 402 -11.37 -16.44 -1.44
C GLY A 402 -11.29 -15.17 -0.59
N ASN A 403 -10.90 -14.04 -1.16
CA ASN A 403 -10.74 -12.80 -0.38
C ASN A 403 -12.00 -11.91 -0.32
N CYS A 404 -13.05 -12.21 -1.09
CA CYS A 404 -14.19 -11.30 -1.28
C CYS A 404 -15.30 -11.47 -0.24
N GLN A 405 -15.77 -10.39 0.37
CA GLN A 405 -16.82 -10.44 1.40
C GLN A 405 -18.15 -10.95 0.82
N ALA A 406 -18.60 -12.11 1.30
CA ALA A 406 -19.80 -12.79 0.84
C ALA A 406 -21.01 -11.84 0.72
N GLY A 407 -21.71 -11.89 -0.42
CA GLY A 407 -22.85 -11.02 -0.72
C GLY A 407 -22.52 -9.57 -1.07
N LYS A 408 -21.31 -9.06 -0.82
CA LYS A 408 -20.92 -7.64 -1.02
C LYS A 408 -20.15 -7.35 -2.32
N TYR A 409 -19.69 -8.37 -3.03
CA TYR A 409 -19.06 -8.25 -4.36
C TYR A 409 -20.02 -8.62 -5.50
N GLU A 410 -19.68 -8.18 -6.72
CA GLU A 410 -20.42 -8.48 -7.97
C GLU A 410 -19.68 -9.48 -8.85
N SER A 411 -18.36 -9.35 -8.95
CA SER A 411 -17.49 -10.26 -9.70
C SER A 411 -16.08 -10.27 -9.11
N VAL A 412 -15.19 -11.10 -9.65
CA VAL A 412 -13.77 -11.14 -9.28
C VAL A 412 -12.95 -11.05 -10.56
N LYS A 413 -11.97 -10.15 -10.58
CA LYS A 413 -11.04 -9.91 -11.68
C LYS A 413 -9.62 -10.29 -11.25
N TRP A 414 -8.72 -10.46 -12.22
CA TRP A 414 -7.30 -10.51 -11.95
C TRP A 414 -6.75 -9.09 -11.77
N GLU A 415 -6.01 -8.87 -10.70
CA GLU A 415 -5.18 -7.68 -10.55
C GLU A 415 -3.82 -7.93 -11.22
N PRO A 416 -3.37 -7.05 -12.15
CA PRO A 416 -2.01 -7.08 -12.67
C PRO A 416 -1.03 -6.72 -11.54
N ASP A 417 0.10 -7.43 -11.43
CA ASP A 417 1.17 -7.08 -10.49
C ASP A 417 1.71 -5.66 -10.78
N PRO A 418 1.52 -4.67 -9.88
CA PRO A 418 2.06 -3.32 -10.06
C PRO A 418 3.60 -3.27 -10.12
N LEU A 419 4.28 -4.32 -9.62
CA LEU A 419 5.73 -4.49 -9.71
C LEU A 419 6.16 -5.38 -10.88
N LYS A 420 5.24 -6.08 -11.56
CA LYS A 420 5.51 -6.93 -12.75
C LYS A 420 4.41 -6.78 -13.82
N PRO A 421 4.40 -5.67 -14.57
CA PRO A 421 3.43 -5.43 -15.63
C PRO A 421 3.30 -6.62 -16.60
N GLY A 422 2.07 -7.10 -16.78
CA GLY A 422 1.75 -8.27 -17.62
C GLY A 422 1.66 -9.61 -16.88
N VAL A 423 1.91 -9.65 -15.56
CA VAL A 423 1.65 -10.84 -14.72
C VAL A 423 0.38 -10.64 -13.91
N ASN A 424 -0.64 -11.47 -14.14
CA ASN A 424 -1.81 -11.55 -13.25
C ASN A 424 -1.37 -12.16 -11.91
N TRP A 425 -1.58 -11.48 -10.79
CA TRP A 425 -0.94 -11.84 -9.52
C TRP A 425 -1.90 -12.40 -8.47
N ARG A 426 -3.06 -11.76 -8.28
CA ARG A 426 -4.05 -12.14 -7.27
C ARG A 426 -5.48 -11.87 -7.77
N PRO A 427 -6.48 -12.60 -7.25
CA PRO A 427 -7.87 -12.22 -7.39
C PRO A 427 -8.15 -10.92 -6.63
N GLN A 428 -8.92 -10.04 -7.25
CA GLN A 428 -9.35 -8.75 -6.75
C GLN A 428 -10.87 -8.64 -6.92
N CYS A 429 -11.56 -8.24 -5.86
CA CYS A 429 -13.01 -8.29 -5.79
C CYS A 429 -13.60 -7.00 -6.38
N VAL A 430 -14.51 -7.12 -7.34
CA VAL A 430 -15.27 -5.97 -7.87
C VAL A 430 -16.45 -5.75 -6.95
N CYS A 431 -16.42 -4.66 -6.20
CA CYS A 431 -17.37 -4.42 -5.12
C CYS A 431 -18.67 -3.78 -5.59
N LYS A 432 -19.77 -4.11 -4.89
CA LYS A 432 -21.06 -3.42 -5.04
C LYS A 432 -20.92 -1.95 -4.65
N ALA A 433 -21.77 -1.10 -5.21
CA ALA A 433 -21.88 0.28 -4.79
C ALA A 433 -22.10 0.38 -3.25
N GLY A 434 -21.30 1.22 -2.59
CA GLY A 434 -21.30 1.36 -1.12
C GLY A 434 -20.28 0.48 -0.37
N TYR A 435 -19.48 -0.33 -1.08
CA TYR A 435 -18.45 -1.21 -0.50
C TYR A 435 -17.06 -0.88 -1.07
N VAL A 436 -16.01 -1.22 -0.31
CA VAL A 436 -14.64 -0.78 -0.52
C VAL A 436 -13.76 -1.94 -1.01
N GLU A 437 -13.13 -1.79 -2.18
CA GLU A 437 -12.10 -2.72 -2.67
C GLU A 437 -10.84 -2.64 -1.75
N PRO A 438 -10.02 -3.70 -1.56
CA PRO A 438 -9.96 -4.97 -2.30
C PRO A 438 -10.99 -6.02 -1.93
N TYR A 439 -11.62 -5.93 -0.75
CA TYR A 439 -12.34 -7.06 -0.14
C TYR A 439 -13.87 -6.89 -0.08
N CYS A 440 -14.39 -5.72 -0.41
CA CYS A 440 -15.82 -5.35 -0.33
C CYS A 440 -16.35 -5.27 1.10
N THR A 441 -15.51 -4.72 1.98
CA THR A 441 -15.84 -4.23 3.32
C THR A 441 -16.62 -2.92 3.24
N ILE A 442 -17.30 -2.52 4.32
CA ILE A 442 -17.86 -1.15 4.42
C ILE A 442 -16.84 -0.15 4.99
N THR A 443 -15.84 -0.62 5.76
CA THR A 443 -14.69 0.19 6.18
C THR A 443 -13.50 0.02 5.24
N TYR A 444 -12.65 1.05 5.17
CA TYR A 444 -11.41 1.03 4.37
C TYR A 444 -10.32 0.18 5.05
N ASP A 445 -9.58 -0.61 4.27
CA ASP A 445 -8.43 -1.35 4.78
C ASP A 445 -7.15 -0.48 4.73
N PRO A 446 -6.57 -0.07 5.88
CA PRO A 446 -5.34 0.73 5.89
C PRO A 446 -4.15 -0.05 5.32
N ILE A 447 -4.25 -1.38 5.20
CA ILE A 447 -3.18 -2.26 4.74
C ILE A 447 -3.47 -2.70 3.30
N LEU A 448 -3.10 -1.80 2.37
CA LEU A 448 -2.58 -2.13 1.04
C LEU A 448 -3.58 -2.37 -0.11
N TYR A 449 -4.32 -1.32 -0.52
CA TYR A 449 -4.82 -1.21 -1.91
C TYR A 449 -3.90 -0.41 -2.86
N ASN A 450 -3.25 0.67 -2.39
CA ASN A 450 -2.16 1.34 -3.13
C ASN A 450 -0.83 0.57 -3.02
N SER A 451 -0.85 -0.74 -3.28
CA SER A 451 0.26 -1.63 -2.98
C SER A 451 0.18 -2.95 -3.76
N GLY A 452 1.03 -3.03 -4.78
CA GLY A 452 1.49 -4.28 -5.37
C GLY A 452 2.57 -5.00 -4.55
N TYR A 453 2.74 -4.64 -3.28
CA TYR A 453 3.97 -4.95 -2.56
C TYR A 453 4.03 -6.42 -2.13
N THR A 454 4.80 -7.20 -2.91
CA THR A 454 5.74 -8.16 -2.32
C THR A 454 6.40 -7.48 -1.11
N TYR A 455 6.41 -8.15 0.04
CA TYR A 455 6.75 -7.53 1.32
C TYR A 455 8.27 -7.30 1.50
N ALA A 456 8.81 -6.43 0.64
CA ALA A 456 10.09 -5.78 0.82
C ALA A 456 9.87 -4.61 1.80
N PRO A 457 10.26 -4.72 3.09
CA PRO A 457 10.45 -3.52 3.89
C PRO A 457 11.44 -2.61 3.14
N PRO A 458 11.29 -1.28 3.20
CA PRO A 458 12.22 -0.36 2.55
C PRO A 458 13.64 -0.69 3.02
N ALA A 459 14.57 -0.82 2.07
CA ALA A 459 15.92 -1.29 2.36
C ALA A 459 16.54 -0.43 3.46
N CYS A 460 16.97 -1.08 4.55
CA CYS A 460 17.47 -0.37 5.72
C CYS A 460 18.61 0.57 5.37
N ALA A 461 18.42 1.87 5.67
CA ALA A 461 19.51 2.83 5.69
C ALA A 461 20.49 2.57 6.85
N VAL A 462 20.08 1.78 7.85
CA VAL A 462 20.89 1.44 9.03
C VAL A 462 21.86 0.30 8.75
N ALA A 463 23.16 0.57 8.94
CA ALA A 463 24.23 -0.41 8.78
C ALA A 463 24.11 -1.59 9.79
N ASN A 464 24.51 -2.79 9.35
CA ASN A 464 24.43 -4.07 10.08
C ASN A 464 23.02 -4.48 10.55
N CYS A 465 22.00 -3.71 10.19
CA CYS A 465 20.60 -4.04 10.39
C CYS A 465 20.15 -5.13 9.40
N ASN A 466 19.30 -6.05 9.87
CA ASN A 466 18.65 -7.08 9.06
C ASN A 466 17.23 -6.68 8.66
N SER A 467 16.49 -6.00 9.56
CA SER A 467 15.19 -5.40 9.26
C SER A 467 14.96 -4.15 10.10
N CYS A 468 14.28 -3.16 9.52
CA CYS A 468 13.99 -1.88 10.14
C CYS A 468 12.59 -1.86 10.78
N GLN A 469 12.26 -0.79 11.52
CA GLN A 469 10.91 -0.53 11.98
C GLN A 469 10.04 -0.17 10.77
N TRP A 470 8.85 -0.76 10.65
CA TRP A 470 8.03 -0.54 9.47
C TRP A 470 7.58 0.92 9.38
N GLY A 471 7.54 1.46 8.16
CA GLY A 471 7.33 2.89 7.89
C GLY A 471 8.60 3.76 7.99
N TYR A 472 9.68 3.27 8.59
CA TYR A 472 10.88 4.06 8.90
C TYR A 472 12.16 3.36 8.42
N SER A 473 12.76 3.83 7.33
CA SER A 473 14.01 3.25 6.78
C SER A 473 15.27 3.54 7.62
N ASP A 474 15.20 4.50 8.56
CA ASP A 474 16.29 4.99 9.42
C ASP A 474 16.36 4.32 10.81
N ILE A 475 15.41 3.45 11.15
CA ILE A 475 15.28 2.85 12.50
C ILE A 475 15.46 1.34 12.42
N CYS A 476 16.52 0.78 13.00
CA CYS A 476 16.68 -0.68 13.01
C CYS A 476 15.77 -1.38 14.02
N SER A 477 15.15 -2.49 13.63
CA SER A 477 14.35 -3.34 14.52
C SER A 477 15.05 -4.65 14.91
N VAL A 478 15.82 -5.27 13.99
CA VAL A 478 16.57 -6.53 14.17
C VAL A 478 17.93 -6.46 13.45
N CYS A 479 18.98 -7.01 14.07
CA CYS A 479 20.35 -7.04 13.52
C CYS A 479 20.68 -8.35 12.80
N LYS A 480 21.75 -8.36 11.99
CA LYS A 480 22.23 -9.56 11.29
C LYS A 480 22.81 -10.60 12.28
N ALA A 481 22.91 -11.87 11.87
CA ALA A 481 23.50 -12.93 12.70
C ALA A 481 24.94 -12.56 13.11
N GLY A 482 25.33 -12.88 14.35
CA GLY A 482 26.56 -12.35 14.96
C GLY A 482 26.49 -10.88 15.41
N TYR A 483 25.34 -10.19 15.30
CA TYR A 483 25.11 -8.82 15.80
C TYR A 483 23.87 -8.72 16.73
N LYS A 484 23.79 -7.63 17.50
CA LYS A 484 22.78 -7.26 18.49
C LYS A 484 22.47 -5.76 18.45
N LEU A 485 21.27 -5.39 18.90
CA LEU A 485 20.71 -4.03 18.78
C LEU A 485 21.29 -3.07 19.84
N SER A 486 21.52 -1.82 19.45
CA SER A 486 22.02 -0.73 20.29
C SER A 486 21.31 0.57 19.89
N GLY A 487 20.25 0.94 20.62
CA GLY A 487 19.36 2.03 20.22
C GLY A 487 18.71 1.76 18.86
N LYS A 488 18.90 2.67 17.90
CA LYS A 488 18.42 2.53 16.52
C LYS A 488 19.35 1.70 15.60
N THR A 489 20.49 1.16 16.06
CA THR A 489 21.54 0.55 15.20
C THR A 489 22.12 -0.78 15.74
N CYS A 490 23.16 -1.37 15.12
CA CYS A 490 23.61 -2.76 15.33
C CYS A 490 25.13 -2.97 15.51
N VAL A 491 25.53 -3.83 16.45
CA VAL A 491 26.94 -4.13 16.87
C VAL A 491 27.13 -5.63 17.20
N ALA A 492 28.36 -6.17 17.29
CA ALA A 492 28.62 -7.64 17.32
C ALA A 492 28.28 -8.43 18.63
N LYS A 493 28.20 -9.77 18.53
CA LYS A 493 28.06 -10.82 19.58
C LYS A 493 29.40 -11.56 19.86
N GLY A 494 29.50 -12.38 20.93
CA GLY A 494 30.68 -13.23 21.21
C GLY A 494 30.51 -14.41 22.18
N CYS A 495 31.26 -15.50 21.94
CA CYS A 495 31.26 -16.76 22.71
C CYS A 495 31.90 -16.63 24.12
N ASN A 496 31.23 -17.14 25.18
CA ASN A 496 31.57 -16.83 26.58
C ASN A 496 31.67 -17.98 27.64
N PRO A 497 31.29 -19.27 27.40
CA PRO A 497 31.28 -20.30 28.45
C PRO A 497 32.60 -21.07 28.54
N ALA A 498 33.57 -20.59 29.33
CA ALA A 498 34.72 -21.44 29.71
C ALA A 498 34.24 -22.61 30.62
N PRO A 499 34.80 -23.84 30.53
CA PRO A 499 36.02 -24.24 29.81
C PRO A 499 35.75 -24.84 28.42
N CYS A 500 34.75 -24.35 27.68
CA CYS A 500 34.50 -24.82 26.33
C CYS A 500 35.64 -24.48 25.35
N GLN A 501 35.85 -25.33 24.34
CA GLN A 501 36.74 -25.07 23.22
C GLN A 501 36.04 -24.36 22.06
N GLN A 502 34.76 -24.66 21.85
CA GLN A 502 33.95 -24.17 20.73
C GLN A 502 32.49 -24.03 21.19
N CYS A 503 31.98 -22.79 21.24
CA CYS A 503 30.54 -22.56 21.40
C CYS A 503 29.78 -23.16 20.23
N VAL A 504 28.51 -23.47 20.44
CA VAL A 504 27.56 -23.63 19.32
C VAL A 504 27.39 -22.27 18.61
N PHE A 505 27.35 -22.25 17.28
CA PHE A 505 27.18 -21.05 16.46
C PHE A 505 26.01 -20.14 16.90
N ASP A 506 26.21 -18.82 16.78
CA ASP A 506 25.33 -17.72 17.24
C ASP A 506 24.93 -17.73 18.74
N SER A 507 25.47 -18.66 19.56
CA SER A 507 25.30 -18.72 21.01
C SER A 507 26.47 -18.08 21.77
N GLU A 508 26.17 -17.31 22.82
CA GLU A 508 27.17 -16.79 23.76
C GLU A 508 27.41 -17.76 24.96
N THR A 509 26.67 -18.88 25.10
CA THR A 509 26.57 -19.61 26.39
C THR A 509 26.56 -21.15 26.35
N ALA A 510 26.38 -21.82 25.20
CA ALA A 510 26.34 -23.29 25.11
C ALA A 510 27.64 -23.90 24.55
N CYS A 511 28.04 -25.10 25.01
CA CYS A 511 29.31 -25.73 24.65
C CYS A 511 29.15 -27.02 23.83
N ALA A 512 29.85 -27.13 22.70
CA ALA A 512 29.90 -28.33 21.87
C ALA A 512 31.09 -29.26 22.18
N VAL A 513 32.27 -28.68 22.53
CA VAL A 513 33.51 -29.44 22.74
C VAL A 513 34.21 -29.00 24.02
N CYS A 514 34.37 -29.93 24.97
CA CYS A 514 35.15 -29.71 26.19
C CYS A 514 36.65 -29.64 25.89
N LYS A 515 37.35 -28.65 26.46
CA LYS A 515 38.82 -28.61 26.45
C LYS A 515 39.38 -29.83 27.19
N ALA A 516 40.52 -30.35 26.74
CA ALA A 516 41.15 -31.53 27.34
C ALA A 516 41.44 -31.34 28.85
N GLY A 517 41.17 -32.37 29.65
CA GLY A 517 41.17 -32.31 31.13
C GLY A 517 39.79 -32.09 31.75
N TYR A 518 38.78 -31.84 30.93
CA TYR A 518 37.37 -31.83 31.30
C TYR A 518 36.64 -32.98 30.59
N SER A 519 35.73 -33.62 31.31
CA SER A 519 34.79 -34.61 30.78
C SER A 519 33.44 -33.93 30.60
N LEU A 520 32.74 -34.27 29.53
CA LEU A 520 31.33 -33.89 29.40
C LEU A 520 30.55 -34.53 30.56
N ALA A 521 29.72 -33.73 31.24
CA ALA A 521 28.87 -34.24 32.30
C ALA A 521 27.75 -35.13 31.73
N THR A 522 27.08 -35.90 32.58
CA THR A 522 26.02 -36.86 32.19
C THR A 522 24.72 -36.24 31.67
N ASP A 523 24.73 -34.93 31.39
CA ASP A 523 23.65 -34.10 30.84
C ASP A 523 24.11 -33.30 29.59
N ASP A 524 25.23 -33.69 28.98
CA ASP A 524 25.74 -33.34 27.63
C ASP A 524 25.82 -31.84 27.26
N THR A 525 25.68 -30.94 28.24
CA THR A 525 25.63 -29.48 28.03
C THR A 525 26.72 -28.71 28.79
N VAL A 526 27.38 -29.33 29.77
CA VAL A 526 28.39 -28.71 30.63
C VAL A 526 29.63 -29.60 30.77
N CYS A 527 30.81 -28.97 30.69
CA CYS A 527 32.10 -29.63 30.83
C CYS A 527 32.60 -29.58 32.28
N VAL A 528 32.62 -30.72 32.97
CA VAL A 528 33.10 -30.84 34.36
C VAL A 528 34.52 -31.40 34.42
N THR A 529 35.32 -30.98 35.40
CA THR A 529 36.73 -31.35 35.49
C THR A 529 36.90 -32.86 35.72
N THR A 530 37.77 -33.53 34.94
CA THR A 530 37.97 -34.98 35.05
C THR A 530 38.73 -35.32 36.34
N ILE A 531 38.01 -35.68 37.41
CA ILE A 531 38.60 -36.07 38.71
C ILE A 531 39.47 -37.33 38.54
N PRO A 532 40.80 -37.28 38.81
CA PRO A 532 41.68 -38.43 38.65
C PRO A 532 41.43 -39.52 39.71
N ASN A 533 41.68 -40.79 39.34
CA ASN A 533 41.37 -41.97 40.14
C ASN A 533 39.89 -42.11 40.56
N CYS A 534 38.99 -41.28 40.00
CA CYS A 534 37.56 -41.43 40.10
C CYS A 534 37.02 -42.27 38.94
N LYS A 535 35.98 -43.07 39.20
CA LYS A 535 35.39 -44.00 38.23
C LYS A 535 34.16 -43.43 37.51
N THR A 536 33.45 -42.48 38.12
CA THR A 536 32.23 -41.85 37.59
C THR A 536 32.03 -40.45 38.16
N HIS A 537 31.63 -39.51 37.29
CA HIS A 537 31.52 -38.07 37.57
C HIS A 537 30.06 -37.60 37.43
N LEU A 538 29.65 -36.62 38.24
CA LEU A 538 28.31 -36.02 38.22
C LEU A 538 28.39 -34.57 37.73
N SER A 539 27.29 -34.01 37.20
CA SER A 539 27.23 -32.60 36.75
C SER A 539 27.43 -31.56 37.87
N THR A 540 27.40 -31.97 39.13
CA THR A 540 27.83 -31.17 40.29
C THR A 540 29.36 -31.14 40.51
N GLY A 541 30.15 -31.74 39.61
CA GLY A 541 31.62 -31.75 39.69
C GLY A 541 32.18 -32.62 40.81
N LYS A 542 31.45 -33.66 41.25
CA LYS A 542 31.86 -34.58 42.33
C LYS A 542 32.11 -36.01 41.86
N CYS A 543 32.93 -36.72 42.63
CA CYS A 543 33.23 -38.13 42.41
C CYS A 543 32.24 -39.02 43.19
N SER A 544 31.67 -40.03 42.55
CA SER A 544 30.79 -41.01 43.22
C SER A 544 31.49 -42.30 43.66
N GLU A 545 32.66 -42.65 43.09
CA GLU A 545 33.43 -43.85 43.45
C GLU A 545 34.94 -43.69 43.17
N CYS A 546 35.78 -43.87 44.20
CA CYS A 546 37.24 -43.79 44.12
C CYS A 546 37.90 -45.16 43.89
N LEU A 547 39.03 -45.17 43.18
CA LEU A 547 39.89 -46.35 43.02
C LEU A 547 40.87 -46.52 44.20
N SER A 548 41.14 -47.77 44.59
CA SER A 548 42.11 -48.13 45.65
C SER A 548 43.56 -47.92 45.20
N PRO A 549 44.52 -47.49 46.06
CA PRO A 549 44.44 -47.34 47.52
C PRO A 549 44.17 -45.88 47.98
N TYR A 550 43.52 -45.07 47.15
CA TYR A 550 43.25 -43.66 47.45
C TYR A 550 42.07 -43.51 48.41
N ILE A 551 42.11 -42.49 49.27
CA ILE A 551 41.06 -42.17 50.27
C ILE A 551 40.39 -40.83 49.95
N PHE A 552 39.15 -40.66 50.39
CA PHE A 552 38.38 -39.42 50.18
C PHE A 552 39.02 -38.22 50.85
N SER A 553 38.91 -37.07 50.18
CA SER A 553 38.94 -35.76 50.81
C SER A 553 37.69 -35.46 51.64
N GLU A 554 37.77 -34.46 52.51
CA GLU A 554 36.71 -34.02 53.43
C GLU A 554 35.39 -33.61 52.74
N ASP A 555 35.45 -33.27 51.45
CA ASP A 555 34.33 -32.80 50.62
C ASP A 555 33.87 -33.81 49.53
N ALA A 556 34.52 -34.97 49.42
CA ALA A 556 34.35 -35.97 48.37
C ALA A 556 34.56 -35.47 46.91
N THR A 557 35.35 -34.41 46.69
CA THR A 557 35.69 -33.97 45.32
C THR A 557 36.91 -34.67 44.72
N ALA A 558 37.74 -35.36 45.51
CA ALA A 558 38.87 -36.14 44.98
C ALA A 558 39.36 -37.28 45.90
N CYS A 559 40.22 -38.13 45.33
CA CYS A 559 40.72 -39.39 45.89
C CYS A 559 42.26 -39.32 46.02
N VAL A 560 42.82 -39.34 47.25
CA VAL A 560 44.19 -38.89 47.54
C VAL A 560 44.98 -39.78 48.51
N ALA A 561 46.26 -39.44 48.78
CA ALA A 561 47.21 -40.23 49.58
C ALA A 561 48.05 -39.37 50.55
N SER A 562 48.33 -39.88 51.76
CA SER A 562 48.85 -39.15 52.94
C SER A 562 50.36 -38.86 52.97
N ARG A 563 50.81 -37.87 53.77
CA ARG A 563 52.19 -37.33 53.78
C ARG A 563 52.70 -36.88 55.19
N PRO A 564 54.01 -36.58 55.36
CA PRO A 564 54.59 -36.11 56.64
C PRO A 564 54.37 -34.62 56.94
N ASP A 565 54.62 -34.22 58.19
CA ASP A 565 54.56 -32.84 58.73
C ASP A 565 53.29 -32.03 58.41
N CYS A 566 52.21 -32.74 58.08
CA CYS A 566 50.94 -32.19 57.66
C CYS A 566 49.79 -32.70 58.54
N VAL A 567 48.91 -31.79 58.98
CA VAL A 567 47.86 -32.10 59.96
C VAL A 567 46.48 -32.30 59.32
N LYS A 568 46.18 -31.66 58.18
CA LYS A 568 44.88 -31.72 57.48
C LYS A 568 45.07 -31.68 55.95
N TYR A 569 44.15 -32.32 55.22
CA TYR A 569 44.23 -32.49 53.77
C TYR A 569 42.98 -31.96 53.06
N ALA A 570 43.18 -31.07 52.08
CA ALA A 570 42.10 -30.65 51.17
C ALA A 570 41.78 -31.73 50.12
N SER A 571 40.73 -31.48 49.32
CA SER A 571 40.38 -32.16 48.06
C SER A 571 41.56 -32.75 47.31
N ASN A 572 42.52 -31.89 46.97
CA ASN A 572 43.71 -32.17 46.20
C ASN A 572 44.84 -32.96 46.93
N GLY A 573 44.64 -33.40 48.18
CA GLY A 573 45.63 -34.19 48.93
C GLY A 573 46.83 -33.37 49.41
N LYS A 574 46.70 -32.04 49.40
CA LYS A 574 47.71 -31.08 49.85
C LYS A 574 47.36 -30.56 51.25
N CYS A 575 48.36 -30.02 51.93
CA CYS A 575 48.26 -29.65 53.32
C CYS A 575 47.60 -28.30 53.55
N THR A 576 46.60 -28.24 54.43
CA THR A 576 45.92 -26.99 54.79
C THR A 576 46.42 -26.35 56.09
N GLU A 577 47.33 -27.01 56.83
CA GLU A 577 47.81 -26.53 58.13
C GLU A 577 49.25 -27.02 58.42
N CYS A 578 50.16 -26.08 58.70
CA CYS A 578 51.61 -26.27 58.87
C CYS A 578 52.09 -25.90 60.29
N ASN A 579 53.28 -26.38 60.67
CA ASN A 579 53.92 -26.05 61.95
C ASN A 579 54.51 -24.62 61.98
N ASP A 580 54.61 -24.04 63.18
CA ASP A 580 55.04 -22.66 63.45
C ASP A 580 56.38 -22.25 62.79
N GLY A 581 56.48 -20.96 62.44
CA GLY A 581 57.66 -20.39 61.79
C GLY A 581 57.82 -20.76 60.31
N LYS A 582 56.79 -21.36 59.71
CA LYS A 582 56.67 -21.65 58.28
C LYS A 582 55.31 -21.22 57.75
N SER A 583 55.30 -20.58 56.58
CA SER A 583 54.07 -20.41 55.79
C SER A 583 53.76 -21.72 55.06
N VAL A 584 52.48 -22.07 54.90
CA VAL A 584 52.07 -23.07 53.89
C VAL A 584 52.51 -22.53 52.52
N SER A 585 53.26 -23.31 51.72
CA SER A 585 53.61 -22.87 50.37
C SER A 585 52.34 -22.74 49.51
N SER A 586 52.34 -21.86 48.50
CA SER A 586 51.14 -21.62 47.66
C SER A 586 50.69 -22.84 46.85
N ASP A 587 51.56 -23.83 46.68
CA ASP A 587 51.20 -25.15 46.16
C ASP A 587 50.59 -26.10 47.21
N ALA A 588 50.46 -25.68 48.48
CA ALA A 588 50.04 -26.42 49.66
C ALA A 588 50.80 -27.75 49.91
N GLY A 589 51.91 -28.00 49.22
CA GLY A 589 52.63 -29.28 49.28
C GLY A 589 53.57 -29.40 50.48
N THR A 590 54.02 -28.27 51.03
CA THR A 590 55.12 -28.14 52.00
C THR A 590 55.00 -26.87 52.85
N CYS A 591 55.88 -26.71 53.85
CA CYS A 591 55.93 -25.54 54.73
C CYS A 591 57.26 -24.78 54.56
N VAL A 592 57.23 -23.48 54.20
CA VAL A 592 58.37 -22.71 53.65
C VAL A 592 58.64 -21.36 54.37
N PRO A 593 59.79 -20.70 54.15
CA PRO A 593 60.11 -19.39 54.74
C PRO A 593 59.31 -18.21 54.13
N THR A 594 59.23 -17.10 54.87
CA THR A 594 58.37 -15.94 54.56
C THR A 594 59.16 -14.76 53.96
N VAL A 595 58.57 -14.07 52.98
CA VAL A 595 59.08 -12.83 52.33
C VAL A 595 58.26 -11.61 52.80
N SER A 596 58.89 -10.43 52.90
CA SER A 596 58.25 -9.17 53.35
C SER A 596 57.29 -8.58 52.30
N ASP A 597 56.24 -7.91 52.78
CA ASP A 597 55.12 -7.36 51.98
C ASP A 597 54.50 -8.33 50.95
N CYS A 598 54.65 -9.62 51.22
CA CYS A 598 54.24 -10.71 50.35
C CYS A 598 53.15 -11.54 51.03
N LYS A 599 52.03 -11.67 50.31
CA LYS A 599 50.75 -12.26 50.73
C LYS A 599 50.69 -13.77 50.48
N THR A 600 51.35 -14.28 49.44
CA THR A 600 51.53 -15.73 49.19
C THR A 600 52.95 -16.08 48.77
N HIS A 601 53.48 -17.18 49.29
CA HIS A 601 54.88 -17.62 49.09
C HIS A 601 54.95 -18.92 48.30
N LEU A 602 55.74 -18.93 47.22
CA LEU A 602 56.02 -20.13 46.41
C LEU A 602 56.79 -21.18 47.22
N SER A 603 56.69 -22.46 46.83
CA SER A 603 57.46 -23.56 47.47
C SER A 603 58.99 -23.45 47.31
N THR A 604 59.47 -22.50 46.51
CA THR A 604 60.88 -22.09 46.41
C THR A 604 61.30 -21.03 47.43
N GLY A 605 60.38 -20.47 48.22
CA GLY A 605 60.61 -19.34 49.13
C GLY A 605 60.60 -17.96 48.47
N LYS A 606 60.13 -17.85 47.21
CA LYS A 606 59.89 -16.59 46.49
C LYS A 606 58.46 -16.08 46.70
N CYS A 607 58.20 -14.83 46.33
CA CYS A 607 56.86 -14.25 46.39
C CYS A 607 56.02 -14.62 45.15
N SER A 608 54.72 -14.88 45.33
CA SER A 608 53.74 -15.03 44.25
C SER A 608 52.64 -13.96 44.23
N GLU A 609 52.43 -13.25 45.34
CA GLU A 609 51.42 -12.19 45.43
C GLU A 609 51.86 -11.17 46.49
N CYS A 610 51.77 -9.88 46.20
CA CYS A 610 52.14 -8.80 47.13
C CYS A 610 50.94 -8.27 47.94
N ASN A 611 51.23 -7.46 48.96
CA ASN A 611 50.24 -6.63 49.64
C ASN A 611 49.66 -5.54 48.70
N ASP A 612 48.44 -5.10 48.97
CA ASP A 612 47.66 -4.22 48.09
C ASP A 612 48.40 -2.92 47.71
N GLY A 613 48.33 -2.55 46.42
CA GLY A 613 49.08 -1.41 45.85
C GLY A 613 50.53 -1.72 45.44
N LYS A 614 50.92 -3.01 45.46
CA LYS A 614 52.20 -3.51 44.95
C LYS A 614 52.01 -4.66 43.97
N SER A 615 52.97 -4.78 43.05
CA SER A 615 53.07 -5.86 42.07
C SER A 615 54.38 -6.64 42.26
N VAL A 616 54.38 -7.94 41.99
CA VAL A 616 55.59 -8.79 42.10
C VAL A 616 56.56 -8.47 40.95
N SER A 617 57.86 -8.35 41.24
CA SER A 617 58.90 -8.21 40.20
C SER A 617 59.03 -9.48 39.34
N ASP A 618 59.48 -9.33 38.10
CA ASP A 618 59.81 -10.41 37.15
C ASP A 618 60.63 -11.56 37.76
N ASP A 619 61.57 -11.23 38.65
CA ASP A 619 62.40 -12.20 39.35
C ASP A 619 61.73 -12.89 40.56
N GLY A 620 60.54 -12.45 40.98
CA GLY A 620 59.80 -12.98 42.13
C GLY A 620 60.41 -12.70 43.51
N THR A 621 61.36 -11.76 43.63
CA THR A 621 62.05 -11.47 44.91
C THR A 621 61.57 -10.20 45.62
N THR A 622 60.89 -9.28 44.93
CA THR A 622 60.44 -7.99 45.49
C THR A 622 59.02 -7.58 45.07
N CYS A 623 58.48 -6.58 45.78
CA CYS A 623 57.15 -6.01 45.56
C CYS A 623 57.27 -4.51 45.21
N VAL A 624 57.10 -4.18 43.93
CA VAL A 624 57.27 -2.83 43.36
C VAL A 624 55.92 -2.08 43.25
N PRO A 625 55.88 -0.74 43.10
CA PRO A 625 54.62 0.00 42.91
C PRO A 625 53.89 -0.42 41.62
N THR A 626 52.56 -0.60 41.70
CA THR A 626 51.71 -0.97 40.55
C THR A 626 51.53 0.19 39.57
N ILE A 627 51.69 -0.08 38.28
CA ILE A 627 51.35 0.82 37.16
C ILE A 627 49.98 0.35 36.60
N PRO A 628 48.97 1.23 36.47
CA PRO A 628 47.67 0.84 35.92
C PRO A 628 47.78 0.14 34.57
N ASP A 629 47.04 -0.96 34.43
CA ASP A 629 47.02 -1.86 33.27
C ASP A 629 48.36 -2.48 32.84
N CYS A 630 49.40 -2.41 33.67
CA CYS A 630 50.67 -3.10 33.42
C CYS A 630 50.66 -4.55 33.93
N LYS A 631 51.13 -5.47 33.09
CA LYS A 631 51.05 -6.94 33.21
C LYS A 631 52.38 -7.56 33.67
N THR A 632 53.52 -7.03 33.21
CA THR A 632 54.85 -7.47 33.68
C THR A 632 55.74 -6.28 34.05
N TYR A 633 56.47 -6.44 35.16
CA TYR A 633 57.29 -5.41 35.80
C TYR A 633 58.72 -5.92 35.95
N LEU A 634 59.70 -5.13 35.49
CA LEU A 634 61.08 -5.36 35.87
C LEU A 634 61.27 -5.08 37.37
N SER A 635 62.27 -5.71 37.98
CA SER A 635 62.77 -5.37 39.33
C SER A 635 63.17 -3.88 39.54
N THR A 636 63.31 -3.09 38.46
CA THR A 636 63.46 -1.62 38.49
C THR A 636 62.14 -0.85 38.67
N GLY A 637 60.99 -1.49 38.39
CA GLY A 637 59.65 -0.88 38.44
C GLY A 637 59.09 -0.42 37.09
N GLU A 638 59.80 -0.64 35.98
CA GLU A 638 59.37 -0.28 34.62
C GLU A 638 58.44 -1.34 34.01
N CYS A 639 57.52 -0.94 33.12
CA CYS A 639 56.53 -1.83 32.52
C CYS A 639 57.03 -2.43 31.20
N THR A 640 57.02 -3.76 31.09
CA THR A 640 57.48 -4.49 29.88
C THR A 640 56.36 -5.09 29.03
N GLU A 641 55.18 -5.29 29.60
CA GLU A 641 54.00 -5.81 28.92
C GLU A 641 52.75 -5.22 29.59
N CYS A 642 51.72 -4.91 28.81
CA CYS A 642 50.44 -4.40 29.32
C CYS A 642 49.33 -5.46 29.24
N ASN A 643 48.24 -5.22 29.96
CA ASN A 643 47.02 -6.02 29.88
C ASN A 643 46.40 -5.95 28.49
N ASP A 644 45.76 -7.05 28.08
CA ASP A 644 45.28 -7.24 26.71
C ASP A 644 44.32 -6.10 26.28
N GLY A 645 44.55 -5.54 25.08
CA GLY A 645 43.89 -4.32 24.61
C GLY A 645 44.59 -3.01 24.99
N LYS A 646 45.70 -3.07 25.75
CA LYS A 646 46.64 -1.96 25.97
C LYS A 646 48.02 -2.25 25.37
N SER A 647 48.64 -1.21 24.81
CA SER A 647 50.03 -1.20 24.35
C SER A 647 50.92 -0.49 25.37
N VAL A 648 52.16 -0.95 25.51
CA VAL A 648 53.20 -0.22 26.25
C VAL A 648 53.51 1.07 25.48
N SER A 649 53.40 2.23 26.13
CA SER A 649 53.86 3.51 25.57
C SER A 649 55.34 3.44 25.21
N VAL A 650 55.81 4.12 24.16
CA VAL A 650 57.23 4.13 23.77
C VAL A 650 58.21 4.51 24.92
N GLU A 651 57.74 5.24 25.94
CA GLU A 651 58.50 5.58 27.15
C GLU A 651 58.48 4.53 28.29
N ALA A 652 57.87 3.35 28.08
CA ALA A 652 57.74 2.23 29.06
C ALA A 652 57.08 2.56 30.42
N THR A 653 56.53 3.76 30.58
CA THR A 653 55.93 4.25 31.83
C THR A 653 54.40 4.16 31.91
N THR A 654 53.69 3.95 30.80
CA THR A 654 52.22 3.85 30.78
C THR A 654 51.69 2.77 29.84
N CYS A 655 50.50 2.25 30.15
CA CYS A 655 49.75 1.31 29.32
C CYS A 655 48.56 2.02 28.66
N VAL A 656 48.72 2.37 27.39
CA VAL A 656 47.76 3.15 26.59
C VAL A 656 46.87 2.24 25.74
N PRO A 657 45.65 2.64 25.33
CA PRO A 657 44.80 1.81 24.48
C PRO A 657 45.50 1.36 23.19
N THR A 658 45.38 0.07 22.85
CA THR A 658 45.91 -0.46 21.59
C THR A 658 45.05 0.02 20.42
N ILE A 659 45.54 1.02 19.71
CA ILE A 659 45.00 1.44 18.41
C ILE A 659 45.33 0.33 17.39
N PRO A 660 44.34 -0.28 16.70
CA PRO A 660 44.58 -1.28 15.65
C PRO A 660 45.38 -0.71 14.48
N ASP A 661 46.14 -1.58 13.80
CA ASP A 661 47.03 -1.24 12.66
C ASP A 661 47.98 -0.06 12.90
N CYS A 662 48.21 0.32 14.15
CA CYS A 662 49.15 1.35 14.56
C CYS A 662 50.56 0.80 14.75
N GLN A 663 51.56 1.49 14.19
CA GLN A 663 52.96 1.07 14.24
C GLN A 663 53.66 1.43 15.57
N VAL A 664 53.31 2.55 16.20
CA VAL A 664 53.89 3.02 17.47
C VAL A 664 52.85 3.79 18.30
N HIS A 665 52.61 3.36 19.54
CA HIS A 665 51.72 4.00 20.50
C HIS A 665 52.50 4.95 21.44
N LEU A 666 52.07 6.21 21.49
CA LEU A 666 52.65 7.25 22.35
C LEU A 666 51.97 7.25 23.73
N SER A 667 52.69 7.66 24.79
CA SER A 667 52.16 7.85 26.16
C SER A 667 50.94 8.78 26.26
N THR A 668 50.64 9.59 25.23
CA THR A 668 49.43 10.41 25.12
C THR A 668 48.18 9.63 24.68
N GLY A 669 48.30 8.33 24.38
CA GLY A 669 47.22 7.51 23.83
C GLY A 669 46.96 7.75 22.33
N LYS A 670 47.97 8.20 21.59
CA LYS A 670 47.92 8.46 20.14
C LYS A 670 48.87 7.57 19.36
N CYS A 671 48.57 7.37 18.09
CA CYS A 671 49.41 6.66 17.15
C CYS A 671 50.36 7.63 16.41
N SER A 672 51.61 7.23 16.13
CA SER A 672 52.53 8.06 15.34
C SER A 672 52.66 7.66 13.85
N GLY A 673 51.92 6.65 13.40
CA GLY A 673 51.97 6.13 12.03
C GLY A 673 51.31 4.76 11.90
N CYS A 674 50.72 4.47 10.74
CA CYS A 674 49.90 3.29 10.50
C CYS A 674 50.61 2.26 9.62
N VAL A 675 50.21 1.00 9.74
CA VAL A 675 50.61 -0.10 8.86
C VAL A 675 49.89 0.05 7.52
N GLU A 676 50.66 0.09 6.43
CA GLU A 676 50.12 0.20 5.06
C GLU A 676 49.14 -0.96 4.75
N PRO A 677 48.03 -0.70 4.04
CA PRO A 677 47.69 0.54 3.32
C PRO A 677 46.84 1.53 4.14
N ASN A 678 46.73 1.37 5.46
CA ASN A 678 45.89 2.26 6.28
C ASN A 678 46.51 3.65 6.47
N ILE A 679 45.67 4.68 6.55
CA ILE A 679 46.05 6.08 6.75
C ILE A 679 45.69 6.52 8.19
N LEU A 680 46.49 7.41 8.76
CA LEU A 680 46.29 7.95 10.12
C LEU A 680 45.18 9.01 10.13
N SER A 681 44.26 8.95 11.09
CA SER A 681 43.23 9.98 11.29
C SER A 681 43.83 11.34 11.65
N GLU A 682 43.12 12.44 11.36
CA GLU A 682 43.64 13.81 11.59
C GLU A 682 43.91 14.13 13.08
N ASP A 683 43.22 13.44 13.99
CA ASP A 683 43.47 13.48 15.43
C ASP A 683 44.52 12.46 15.92
N ALA A 684 45.01 11.59 15.04
CA ALA A 684 45.95 10.51 15.30
C ALA A 684 45.52 9.47 16.36
N THR A 685 44.21 9.21 16.50
CA THR A 685 43.68 8.16 17.39
C THR A 685 43.28 6.87 16.67
N ALA A 686 43.18 6.87 15.34
CA ALA A 686 42.83 5.69 14.54
C ALA A 686 43.70 5.52 13.30
N CYS A 687 43.83 4.28 12.85
CA CYS A 687 44.33 3.91 11.53
C CYS A 687 43.16 3.38 10.71
N VAL A 688 42.87 4.01 9.57
CA VAL A 688 41.64 3.82 8.80
C VAL A 688 41.94 3.45 7.35
N LYS A 689 41.01 2.76 6.70
CA LYS A 689 41.15 2.38 5.29
C LYS A 689 40.89 3.60 4.39
N PRO A 690 41.71 3.82 3.34
CA PRO A 690 41.48 4.92 2.41
C PRO A 690 40.15 4.76 1.66
N LEU A 691 39.53 5.90 1.34
CA LEU A 691 38.36 6.04 0.48
C LEU A 691 38.77 6.75 -0.81
N ASP A 692 38.17 6.39 -1.94
CA ASP A 692 38.48 7.02 -3.22
C ASP A 692 38.18 8.54 -3.18
N ASP A 693 39.12 9.32 -3.72
CA ASP A 693 39.16 10.79 -3.68
C ASP A 693 39.16 11.46 -2.29
N CYS A 694 39.35 10.72 -1.19
CA CYS A 694 39.43 11.29 0.16
C CYS A 694 40.87 11.52 0.64
N VAL A 695 41.14 12.73 1.15
CA VAL A 695 42.48 13.23 1.53
C VAL A 695 42.68 13.22 3.06
N LYS A 696 41.61 13.46 3.83
CA LYS A 696 41.65 13.45 5.30
C LYS A 696 40.50 12.67 5.91
N TYR A 697 40.76 12.11 7.09
CA TYR A 697 39.87 11.16 7.74
C TYR A 697 39.67 11.49 9.22
N ALA A 698 38.43 11.38 9.66
CA ALA A 698 38.08 11.32 11.08
C ALA A 698 38.45 9.96 11.69
N SER A 699 38.45 9.88 13.02
CA SER A 699 38.80 8.67 13.76
C SER A 699 37.80 7.51 13.62
N ASP A 700 36.61 7.74 13.05
CA ASP A 700 35.62 6.72 12.69
C ASP A 700 35.76 6.24 11.22
N GLY A 701 36.74 6.76 10.48
CA GLY A 701 36.99 6.42 9.07
C GLY A 701 36.20 7.24 8.05
N LYS A 702 35.39 8.21 8.48
CA LYS A 702 34.69 9.13 7.58
C LYS A 702 35.63 10.15 6.96
N CYS A 703 35.30 10.61 5.75
CA CYS A 703 36.08 11.64 5.07
C CYS A 703 35.81 13.04 5.66
N THR A 704 36.86 13.80 5.98
CA THR A 704 36.76 15.20 6.40
C THR A 704 37.20 16.20 5.32
N GLU A 705 37.97 15.77 4.33
CA GLU A 705 38.46 16.62 3.24
C GLU A 705 38.68 15.77 1.96
N CYS A 706 38.10 16.19 0.84
CA CYS A 706 38.16 15.50 -0.46
C CYS A 706 39.12 16.18 -1.45
N ASN A 707 39.48 15.47 -2.52
CA ASN A 707 40.23 16.02 -3.66
C ASN A 707 39.50 17.21 -4.32
N ASP A 708 40.26 18.13 -4.93
CA ASP A 708 39.73 19.30 -5.64
C ASP A 708 38.63 18.93 -6.65
N GLY A 709 37.49 19.60 -6.58
CA GLY A 709 36.31 19.34 -7.41
C GLY A 709 35.38 18.24 -6.89
N LYS A 710 35.68 17.65 -5.74
CA LYS A 710 34.78 16.79 -4.96
C LYS A 710 34.33 17.47 -3.67
N SER A 711 33.08 17.23 -3.29
CA SER A 711 32.52 17.56 -1.98
C SER A 711 32.45 16.32 -1.11
N VAL A 712 32.64 16.49 0.20
CA VAL A 712 32.29 15.47 1.20
C VAL A 712 30.76 15.29 1.18
N SER A 713 30.28 14.05 1.08
CA SER A 713 28.85 13.76 1.15
C SER A 713 28.26 14.04 2.54
N ASN A 714 26.95 14.25 2.63
CA ASN A 714 26.21 14.53 3.86
C ASN A 714 26.38 13.48 4.98
N ASP A 715 26.66 12.23 4.64
CA ASP A 715 26.98 11.12 5.55
C ASP A 715 28.50 10.98 5.83
N ALA A 716 29.33 11.75 5.11
CA ALA A 716 30.78 11.70 5.01
C ALA A 716 31.36 10.32 4.63
N SER A 717 30.60 9.52 3.86
CA SER A 717 31.02 8.21 3.34
C SER A 717 31.73 8.26 1.98
N ALA A 718 31.58 9.35 1.21
CA ALA A 718 32.08 9.44 -0.16
C ALA A 718 32.50 10.87 -0.57
N CYS A 719 33.42 10.95 -1.54
CA CYS A 719 33.83 12.19 -2.20
C CYS A 719 33.14 12.34 -3.56
N VAL A 720 31.97 12.99 -3.54
CA VAL A 720 31.06 13.12 -4.69
C VAL A 720 31.35 14.39 -5.51
N PRO A 721 31.01 14.46 -6.81
CA PRO A 721 31.26 15.66 -7.61
C PRO A 721 30.61 16.92 -7.01
N THR A 722 31.35 18.03 -6.95
CA THR A 722 30.81 19.29 -6.42
C THR A 722 29.80 19.90 -7.38
N ILE A 723 28.51 19.81 -7.02
CA ILE A 723 27.43 20.58 -7.64
C ILE A 723 27.56 22.06 -7.19
N PRO A 724 27.64 23.04 -8.11
CA PRO A 724 27.66 24.47 -7.76
C PRO A 724 26.41 24.91 -7.00
N ASP A 725 26.54 25.94 -6.16
CA ASP A 725 25.51 26.47 -5.23
C ASP A 725 24.86 25.45 -4.27
N CYS A 726 25.18 24.16 -4.36
CA CYS A 726 24.63 23.15 -3.46
C CYS A 726 25.25 23.28 -2.05
N GLN A 727 24.38 23.41 -1.06
CA GLN A 727 24.73 23.48 0.36
C GLN A 727 24.96 22.08 0.95
N VAL A 728 24.25 21.05 0.45
CA VAL A 728 24.32 19.67 0.97
C VAL A 728 24.31 18.64 -0.16
N HIS A 729 25.51 18.13 -0.50
CA HIS A 729 25.72 17.04 -1.46
C HIS A 729 25.42 15.68 -0.82
N LEU A 730 24.65 14.83 -1.50
CA LEU A 730 24.34 13.45 -1.10
C LEU A 730 25.40 12.47 -1.62
N SER A 731 25.62 11.36 -0.91
CA SER A 731 26.53 10.28 -1.35
C SER A 731 26.18 9.62 -2.68
N THR A 732 24.99 9.91 -3.24
CA THR A 732 24.57 9.55 -4.61
C THR A 732 25.08 10.49 -5.71
N GLY A 733 25.78 11.58 -5.36
CA GLY A 733 26.18 12.62 -6.31
C GLY A 733 25.05 13.56 -6.73
N LYS A 734 24.01 13.70 -5.89
CA LYS A 734 22.90 14.65 -6.04
C LYS A 734 22.98 15.76 -5.00
N CYS A 735 22.26 16.85 -5.21
CA CYS A 735 22.06 17.88 -4.20
C CYS A 735 20.77 17.63 -3.41
N SER A 736 20.72 18.09 -2.16
CA SER A 736 19.49 18.06 -1.34
C SER A 736 19.04 19.43 -0.84
N GLU A 737 19.93 20.41 -0.78
CA GLU A 737 19.64 21.78 -0.37
C GLU A 737 20.53 22.75 -1.14
N CYS A 738 19.95 23.82 -1.67
CA CYS A 738 20.66 24.84 -2.45
C CYS A 738 20.86 26.12 -1.64
N THR A 739 22.00 26.77 -1.85
CA THR A 739 22.35 28.05 -1.25
C THR A 739 21.47 29.14 -1.84
N ALA A 740 20.64 29.79 -1.01
CA ALA A 740 19.79 30.88 -1.48
C ALA A 740 20.62 32.01 -2.13
N PRO A 741 20.23 32.54 -3.30
CA PRO A 741 18.90 32.45 -3.92
C PRO A 741 18.71 31.29 -4.92
N SER A 742 19.64 30.34 -5.04
CA SER A 742 19.50 29.20 -5.96
C SER A 742 18.55 28.13 -5.40
N VAL A 743 17.81 27.46 -6.29
CA VAL A 743 16.80 26.43 -5.99
C VAL A 743 17.14 25.11 -6.70
N LEU A 744 16.58 24.00 -6.20
CA LEU A 744 16.93 22.65 -6.62
C LEU A 744 16.22 22.26 -7.93
N SER A 745 16.94 21.63 -8.87
CA SER A 745 16.34 21.03 -10.06
C SER A 745 15.46 19.82 -9.71
N GLU A 746 14.47 19.52 -10.55
CA GLU A 746 13.51 18.42 -10.33
C GLU A 746 14.17 17.02 -10.33
N ASP A 747 15.31 16.87 -11.02
CA ASP A 747 16.16 15.68 -10.95
C ASP A 747 17.19 15.71 -9.79
N ALA A 748 17.26 16.81 -9.04
CA ALA A 748 18.21 17.10 -7.97
C ALA A 748 19.70 16.98 -8.35
N THR A 749 20.06 17.20 -9.62
CA THR A 749 21.45 17.21 -10.10
C THR A 749 22.08 18.61 -10.17
N ALA A 750 21.28 19.67 -10.11
CA ALA A 750 21.75 21.05 -10.16
C ALA A 750 21.04 21.94 -9.11
N CYS A 751 21.75 22.99 -8.68
CA CYS A 751 21.15 24.17 -8.09
C CYS A 751 21.16 25.28 -9.14
N VAL A 752 20.01 25.94 -9.34
CA VAL A 752 19.78 26.87 -10.44
C VAL A 752 19.14 28.17 -9.93
N SER A 753 19.42 29.29 -10.58
CA SER A 753 18.92 30.60 -10.15
C SER A 753 17.40 30.70 -10.29
N THR A 754 16.70 31.18 -9.25
CA THR A 754 15.24 31.41 -9.30
C THR A 754 14.84 32.33 -10.46
N LEU A 755 13.85 31.89 -11.24
CA LEU A 755 13.16 32.69 -12.25
C LEU A 755 11.87 33.26 -11.63
N PRO A 756 11.50 34.53 -11.92
CA PRO A 756 10.25 35.11 -11.44
C PRO A 756 9.03 34.28 -11.86
N ASP A 757 8.11 34.07 -10.93
CA ASP A 757 6.90 33.24 -11.06
C ASP A 757 7.12 31.76 -11.43
N CYS A 758 8.34 31.23 -11.33
CA CYS A 758 8.64 29.83 -11.61
C CYS A 758 8.75 28.98 -10.34
N VAL A 759 8.06 27.84 -10.33
CA VAL A 759 7.87 26.92 -9.20
C VAL A 759 8.79 25.69 -9.31
N LYS A 760 8.99 25.14 -10.52
CA LYS A 760 9.86 23.97 -10.77
C LYS A 760 10.86 24.21 -11.90
N TYR A 761 11.98 23.52 -11.82
CA TYR A 761 13.14 23.78 -12.67
C TYR A 761 13.79 22.49 -13.20
N ALA A 762 14.18 22.49 -14.46
CA ALA A 762 15.07 21.49 -15.04
C ALA A 762 16.54 21.74 -14.64
N SER A 763 17.41 20.74 -14.84
CA SER A 763 18.84 20.81 -14.48
C SER A 763 19.69 21.74 -15.36
N ASP A 764 19.14 22.25 -16.47
CA ASP A 764 19.74 23.34 -17.26
C ASP A 764 19.29 24.75 -16.80
N GLY A 765 18.46 24.83 -15.76
CA GLY A 765 17.93 26.08 -15.19
C GLY A 765 16.66 26.61 -15.84
N LYS A 766 16.07 25.88 -16.79
CA LYS A 766 14.75 26.23 -17.36
C LYS A 766 13.62 25.96 -16.38
N CYS A 767 12.56 26.74 -16.48
CA CYS A 767 11.32 26.49 -15.78
C CYS A 767 10.56 25.30 -16.38
N THR A 768 9.97 24.45 -15.53
CA THR A 768 9.05 23.36 -15.91
C THR A 768 7.62 23.56 -15.40
N GLU A 769 7.40 24.43 -14.40
CA GLU A 769 6.08 24.73 -13.84
C GLU A 769 6.06 26.17 -13.26
N CYS A 770 4.98 26.91 -13.50
CA CYS A 770 4.84 28.32 -13.09
C CYS A 770 3.70 28.51 -12.06
N ASN A 771 3.69 29.67 -11.39
CA ASN A 771 2.62 30.13 -10.51
C ASN A 771 1.25 30.17 -11.22
N ASP A 772 0.16 30.02 -10.45
CA ASP A 772 -1.23 30.10 -10.95
C ASP A 772 -1.48 31.31 -11.86
N GLY A 773 -2.02 31.05 -13.06
CA GLY A 773 -2.27 32.08 -14.08
C GLY A 773 -1.04 32.46 -14.93
N LYS A 774 0.09 31.75 -14.78
CA LYS A 774 1.25 31.81 -15.67
C LYS A 774 1.48 30.49 -16.40
N SER A 775 2.00 30.58 -17.62
CA SER A 775 2.46 29.47 -18.45
C SER A 775 3.98 29.55 -18.67
N VAL A 776 4.63 28.39 -18.79
CA VAL A 776 6.05 28.28 -19.17
C VAL A 776 6.23 28.72 -20.62
N SER A 777 7.33 29.43 -20.93
CA SER A 777 7.66 29.77 -22.31
C SER A 777 8.19 28.59 -23.14
N ASP A 778 8.02 28.69 -24.46
CA ASP A 778 8.60 27.82 -25.50
C ASP A 778 10.10 27.53 -25.31
N ASP A 779 10.88 28.54 -24.92
CA ASP A 779 12.30 28.43 -24.61
C ASP A 779 12.60 27.95 -23.17
N GLY A 780 11.59 27.87 -22.30
CA GLY A 780 11.67 27.49 -20.89
C GLY A 780 12.30 28.55 -19.97
N THR A 781 12.53 29.78 -20.44
CA THR A 781 13.28 30.80 -19.70
C THR A 781 12.43 31.76 -18.85
N THR A 782 11.11 31.75 -18.98
CA THR A 782 10.23 32.72 -18.29
C THR A 782 8.79 32.21 -18.09
N CYS A 783 8.11 32.74 -17.07
CA CYS A 783 6.71 32.46 -16.74
C CYS A 783 5.79 33.62 -17.17
N VAL A 784 5.23 33.49 -18.37
CA VAL A 784 4.39 34.51 -19.02
C VAL A 784 2.91 34.35 -18.65
N PRO A 785 2.07 35.41 -18.71
CA PRO A 785 0.64 35.27 -18.40
C PRO A 785 -0.04 34.22 -19.28
N THR A 786 -0.86 33.36 -18.68
CA THR A 786 -1.60 32.32 -19.41
C THR A 786 -2.63 32.96 -20.34
N ILE A 787 -2.36 32.90 -21.65
CA ILE A 787 -3.35 33.21 -22.69
C ILE A 787 -4.32 32.02 -22.76
N PRO A 788 -5.65 32.21 -22.60
CA PRO A 788 -6.64 31.15 -22.75
C PRO A 788 -6.62 30.52 -24.15
N ASP A 789 -6.93 29.23 -24.22
CA ASP A 789 -6.92 28.39 -25.43
C ASP A 789 -5.60 28.37 -26.24
N CYS A 790 -4.50 28.81 -25.63
CA CYS A 790 -3.16 28.77 -26.22
C CYS A 790 -2.40 27.51 -25.79
N GLU A 791 -1.80 26.80 -26.75
CA GLU A 791 -1.03 25.58 -26.55
C GLU A 791 0.47 25.88 -26.32
N THR A 792 1.05 26.82 -27.09
CA THR A 792 2.45 27.24 -26.93
C THR A 792 2.56 28.75 -26.72
N HIS A 793 3.05 29.14 -25.53
CA HIS A 793 3.33 30.54 -25.17
C HIS A 793 4.81 30.87 -25.45
N LEU A 794 5.08 31.92 -26.23
CA LEU A 794 6.42 32.45 -26.46
C LEU A 794 6.94 33.23 -25.25
N SER A 795 8.26 33.25 -25.03
CA SER A 795 8.91 34.09 -23.99
C SER A 795 8.67 35.60 -24.10
N THR A 796 8.09 36.07 -25.21
CA THR A 796 7.60 37.45 -25.36
C THR A 796 6.23 37.72 -24.71
N GLY A 797 5.58 36.71 -24.13
CA GLY A 797 4.22 36.82 -23.57
C GLY A 797 3.13 36.81 -24.64
N LYS A 798 3.34 36.04 -25.70
CA LYS A 798 2.44 35.87 -26.85
C LYS A 798 2.15 34.40 -27.09
N CYS A 799 1.06 34.09 -27.77
CA CYS A 799 0.81 32.75 -28.27
C CYS A 799 1.50 32.54 -29.64
N SER A 800 2.00 31.33 -29.90
CA SER A 800 2.45 30.90 -31.24
C SER A 800 1.59 29.79 -31.84
N GLU A 801 0.90 29.01 -31.01
CA GLU A 801 0.05 27.89 -31.42
C GLU A 801 -1.11 27.75 -30.44
N CYS A 802 -2.35 27.62 -30.95
CA CYS A 802 -3.58 27.56 -30.17
C CYS A 802 -4.23 26.19 -30.26
N ASN A 803 -4.99 25.82 -29.22
CA ASN A 803 -5.74 24.57 -29.15
C ASN A 803 -6.65 24.34 -30.37
N ASP A 804 -6.92 23.08 -30.69
CA ASP A 804 -7.75 22.63 -31.82
C ASP A 804 -9.02 23.48 -32.04
N GLY A 805 -9.16 24.02 -33.26
CA GLY A 805 -10.27 24.88 -33.67
C GLY A 805 -10.04 26.38 -33.46
N LYS A 806 -8.98 26.80 -32.77
CA LYS A 806 -8.60 28.21 -32.58
C LYS A 806 -7.49 28.65 -33.55
N SER A 807 -7.33 29.97 -33.69
CA SER A 807 -6.29 30.63 -34.47
C SER A 807 -5.64 31.74 -33.62
N VAL A 808 -4.34 31.97 -33.81
CA VAL A 808 -3.57 33.03 -33.12
C VAL A 808 -3.92 34.40 -33.71
N SER A 809 -4.09 35.43 -32.87
CA SER A 809 -4.27 36.82 -33.31
C SER A 809 -3.03 37.42 -34.01
N ASP A 810 -3.23 38.45 -34.82
CA ASP A 810 -2.21 39.24 -35.51
C ASP A 810 -1.21 39.91 -34.55
N ASP A 811 -1.69 40.36 -33.38
CA ASP A 811 -0.85 40.82 -32.27
C ASP A 811 -0.28 39.68 -31.39
N GLY A 812 -0.73 38.44 -31.58
CA GLY A 812 -0.33 37.24 -30.82
C GLY A 812 -0.76 37.23 -29.35
N THR A 813 -1.71 38.07 -28.93
CA THR A 813 -2.16 38.19 -27.52
C THR A 813 -3.38 37.34 -27.18
N THR A 814 -4.14 36.85 -28.17
CA THR A 814 -5.33 36.01 -27.94
C THR A 814 -5.41 34.83 -28.92
N CYS A 815 -6.04 33.75 -28.46
CA CYS A 815 -6.53 32.67 -29.31
C CYS A 815 -8.03 32.90 -29.60
N VAL A 816 -8.39 32.92 -30.88
CA VAL A 816 -9.73 33.28 -31.36
C VAL A 816 -10.32 32.17 -32.22
N ASP A 817 -11.63 32.10 -32.37
CA ASP A 817 -12.28 31.03 -33.13
C ASP A 817 -11.90 31.07 -34.62
N THR A 818 -11.59 29.91 -35.21
CA THR A 818 -11.06 29.84 -36.58
C THR A 818 -12.14 30.14 -37.62
N VAL A 819 -12.25 31.42 -38.00
CA VAL A 819 -13.03 31.86 -39.17
C VAL A 819 -12.57 31.08 -40.43
N PRO A 820 -13.46 30.33 -41.12
CA PRO A 820 -13.08 29.56 -42.31
C PRO A 820 -12.47 30.43 -43.41
N ASN A 821 -11.49 29.87 -44.13
CA ASN A 821 -10.71 30.52 -45.18
C ASN A 821 -9.99 31.82 -44.77
N CYS A 822 -9.95 32.18 -43.48
CA CYS A 822 -9.17 33.30 -43.00
C CYS A 822 -7.67 32.96 -42.91
N ARG A 823 -6.80 33.89 -43.28
CA ARG A 823 -5.34 33.77 -43.18
C ARG A 823 -4.80 34.34 -41.86
N THR A 824 -5.46 35.37 -41.34
CA THR A 824 -4.93 36.25 -40.28
C THR A 824 -6.11 36.91 -39.57
N HIS A 825 -6.17 36.83 -38.23
CA HIS A 825 -7.30 37.28 -37.41
C HIS A 825 -6.86 38.40 -36.47
N SER A 826 -7.74 39.36 -36.17
CA SER A 826 -7.49 40.38 -35.13
C SER A 826 -7.64 39.78 -33.73
N SER A 827 -7.10 40.45 -32.70
CA SER A 827 -7.32 40.06 -31.29
C SER A 827 -8.78 40.10 -30.81
N THR A 828 -9.70 40.63 -31.62
CA THR A 828 -11.16 40.56 -31.42
C THR A 828 -11.86 39.44 -32.21
N GLY A 829 -11.11 38.57 -32.89
CA GLY A 829 -11.63 37.42 -33.65
C GLY A 829 -12.14 37.74 -35.07
N VAL A 830 -12.01 38.98 -35.53
CA VAL A 830 -12.43 39.37 -36.89
C VAL A 830 -11.31 39.03 -37.88
N CYS A 831 -11.65 38.47 -39.03
CA CYS A 831 -10.64 38.18 -40.06
C CYS A 831 -10.07 39.47 -40.68
N VAL A 832 -8.75 39.56 -40.81
CA VAL A 832 -8.01 40.72 -41.33
C VAL A 832 -7.45 40.47 -42.73
N GLU A 833 -7.15 39.21 -43.08
CA GLU A 833 -6.75 38.80 -44.43
C GLU A 833 -7.32 37.42 -44.78
N CYS A 834 -7.82 37.21 -46.00
CA CYS A 834 -8.29 35.91 -46.47
C CYS A 834 -7.16 35.06 -47.10
N LYS A 835 -7.30 33.72 -47.08
CA LYS A 835 -6.39 32.81 -47.79
C LYS A 835 -6.57 32.94 -49.30
N ASP A 836 -5.48 32.74 -50.06
CA ASP A 836 -5.45 32.85 -51.52
C ASP A 836 -6.64 32.16 -52.21
N GLY A 837 -7.28 32.84 -53.16
CA GLY A 837 -8.50 32.37 -53.82
C GLY A 837 -9.81 32.63 -53.05
N ASN A 838 -9.77 33.38 -51.96
CA ASN A 838 -10.94 33.84 -51.22
C ASN A 838 -10.98 35.36 -51.10
N SER A 839 -12.18 35.91 -50.95
CA SER A 839 -12.47 37.34 -50.80
C SER A 839 -13.36 37.59 -49.59
N PHE A 840 -13.32 38.80 -49.04
CA PHE A 840 -14.22 39.20 -47.97
C PHE A 840 -15.67 39.28 -48.47
N SER A 841 -16.59 38.83 -47.63
CA SER A 841 -18.01 39.18 -47.72
C SER A 841 -18.22 40.69 -47.60
N SER A 842 -19.36 41.19 -48.10
CA SER A 842 -19.73 42.61 -48.09
C SER A 842 -19.93 43.21 -46.69
N ASP A 843 -20.05 42.35 -45.66
CA ASP A 843 -20.08 42.70 -44.24
C ASP A 843 -18.71 42.56 -43.54
N VAL A 844 -17.69 42.09 -44.27
CA VAL A 844 -16.30 41.83 -43.80
C VAL A 844 -16.22 40.81 -42.65
N THR A 845 -17.25 39.97 -42.48
CA THR A 845 -17.28 38.95 -41.40
C THR A 845 -16.73 37.59 -41.82
N THR A 846 -16.74 37.24 -43.11
CA THR A 846 -16.34 35.91 -43.60
C THR A 846 -15.43 35.99 -44.84
N CYS A 847 -14.57 34.98 -45.00
CA CYS A 847 -13.78 34.75 -46.20
C CYS A 847 -14.45 33.69 -47.07
N VAL A 848 -14.95 34.09 -48.23
CA VAL A 848 -15.71 33.24 -49.16
C VAL A 848 -14.93 33.04 -50.46
N PRO A 849 -15.09 31.90 -51.17
CA PRO A 849 -14.36 31.66 -52.42
C PRO A 849 -14.55 32.76 -53.45
N THR A 850 -13.47 33.21 -54.08
CA THR A 850 -13.49 34.30 -55.06
C THR A 850 -14.16 33.86 -56.36
N ILE A 851 -15.45 34.12 -56.49
CA ILE A 851 -16.16 34.04 -57.78
C ILE A 851 -15.45 34.96 -58.79
N PRO A 852 -14.98 34.47 -59.96
CA PRO A 852 -14.35 35.28 -60.99
C PRO A 852 -15.27 36.39 -61.50
N ASP A 853 -14.67 37.54 -61.84
CA ASP A 853 -15.35 38.75 -62.31
C ASP A 853 -16.41 39.32 -61.34
N CYS A 854 -16.52 38.80 -60.12
CA CYS A 854 -17.37 39.35 -59.05
C CYS A 854 -16.66 40.49 -58.30
N LYS A 855 -17.40 41.58 -58.07
CA LYS A 855 -16.94 42.82 -57.41
C LYS A 855 -17.25 42.86 -55.92
N THR A 856 -18.33 42.23 -55.47
CA THR A 856 -18.67 42.06 -54.04
C THR A 856 -19.43 40.76 -53.79
N HIS A 857 -19.11 40.07 -52.69
CA HIS A 857 -19.71 38.78 -52.31
C HIS A 857 -20.60 38.91 -51.08
N HIS A 858 -21.63 38.09 -50.96
CA HIS A 858 -22.44 37.94 -49.75
C HIS A 858 -21.74 37.01 -48.75
N SER A 859 -22.07 37.07 -47.46
CA SER A 859 -21.53 36.16 -46.43
C SER A 859 -21.94 34.70 -46.62
N SER A 860 -22.91 34.41 -47.50
CA SER A 860 -23.24 33.06 -47.99
C SER A 860 -22.42 32.59 -49.20
N GLY A 861 -21.42 33.37 -49.64
CA GLY A 861 -20.52 33.04 -50.76
C GLY A 861 -21.01 33.44 -52.16
N ASN A 862 -22.27 33.84 -52.31
CA ASN A 862 -22.85 34.28 -53.59
C ASN A 862 -22.31 35.65 -54.03
N CYS A 863 -22.30 35.93 -55.32
CA CYS A 863 -21.96 37.25 -55.85
C CYS A 863 -23.14 38.23 -55.70
N THR A 864 -22.86 39.49 -55.36
CA THR A 864 -23.86 40.57 -55.21
C THR A 864 -23.72 41.68 -56.24
N GLU A 865 -22.54 41.85 -56.83
CA GLU A 865 -22.27 42.79 -57.91
C GLU A 865 -21.13 42.24 -58.79
N CYS A 866 -21.22 42.35 -60.12
CA CYS A 866 -20.15 41.95 -61.04
C CYS A 866 -19.31 43.16 -61.49
N HIS A 867 -18.05 42.90 -61.86
CA HIS A 867 -17.24 43.87 -62.59
C HIS A 867 -17.76 44.03 -64.04
N PRO A 868 -17.91 45.27 -64.55
CA PRO A 868 -18.23 45.48 -65.96
C PRO A 868 -17.17 44.85 -66.89
N PRO A 869 -17.55 44.17 -67.98
CA PRO A 869 -18.87 44.17 -68.62
C PRO A 869 -19.83 43.05 -68.16
N PHE A 870 -19.49 42.27 -67.15
CA PHE A 870 -20.28 41.10 -66.73
C PHE A 870 -21.54 41.50 -65.95
N VAL A 871 -22.53 40.60 -65.91
CA VAL A 871 -23.83 40.79 -65.24
C VAL A 871 -24.15 39.62 -64.31
N LEU A 872 -24.99 39.90 -63.31
CA LEU A 872 -25.39 38.97 -62.26
C LEU A 872 -26.53 38.06 -62.78
N PRO A 873 -26.38 36.72 -62.76
CA PRO A 873 -27.43 35.78 -63.09
C PRO A 873 -28.42 35.57 -61.94
N ASP A 874 -29.52 34.86 -62.22
CA ASP A 874 -30.63 34.64 -61.30
C ASP A 874 -30.37 33.70 -60.10
N ASP A 875 -29.24 33.00 -60.08
CA ASP A 875 -28.81 32.13 -58.97
C ASP A 875 -27.70 32.74 -58.10
N PHE A 876 -27.12 33.88 -58.52
CA PHE A 876 -26.02 34.60 -57.86
C PHE A 876 -24.70 33.81 -57.72
N THR A 877 -24.49 32.67 -58.39
CA THR A 877 -23.29 31.82 -58.19
C THR A 877 -22.07 32.19 -59.04
N THR A 878 -22.28 32.92 -60.13
CA THR A 878 -21.25 33.28 -61.12
C THR A 878 -21.47 34.69 -61.66
N CYS A 879 -20.48 35.26 -62.35
CA CYS A 879 -20.68 36.44 -63.20
C CYS A 879 -20.68 36.01 -64.66
N VAL A 880 -21.73 36.37 -65.41
CA VAL A 880 -21.92 35.91 -66.80
C VAL A 880 -21.81 37.06 -67.79
N THR A 881 -21.46 36.76 -69.05
CA THR A 881 -21.44 37.77 -70.11
C THR A 881 -22.88 38.16 -70.50
N PRO A 882 -23.18 39.47 -70.71
CA PRO A 882 -24.54 39.92 -70.97
C PRO A 882 -25.02 39.48 -72.36
N VAL A 883 -25.98 38.56 -72.38
CA VAL A 883 -26.78 38.26 -73.59
C VAL A 883 -27.55 39.52 -74.03
N PRO A 884 -27.41 39.99 -75.29
CA PRO A 884 -28.12 41.15 -75.78
C PRO A 884 -29.65 41.03 -75.70
N ASN A 885 -30.33 42.14 -75.44
CA ASN A 885 -31.79 42.27 -75.31
C ASN A 885 -32.45 41.37 -74.25
N CYS A 886 -31.66 40.86 -73.30
CA CYS A 886 -32.11 40.04 -72.18
C CYS A 886 -32.38 40.89 -70.92
N THR A 887 -33.39 40.51 -70.13
CA THR A 887 -33.76 41.15 -68.85
C THR A 887 -33.40 40.32 -67.62
N VAL A 888 -33.31 38.99 -67.74
CA VAL A 888 -32.79 38.10 -66.69
C VAL A 888 -31.95 36.99 -67.30
N HIS A 889 -30.70 36.89 -66.86
CA HIS A 889 -29.73 35.89 -67.30
C HIS A 889 -29.70 34.69 -66.35
N LEU A 890 -29.53 33.49 -66.91
CA LEU A 890 -29.27 32.26 -66.17
C LEU A 890 -27.77 32.07 -65.95
N HIS A 891 -27.42 31.33 -64.89
CA HIS A 891 -26.04 30.94 -64.54
C HIS A 891 -25.26 30.21 -65.65
N THR A 892 -25.95 29.70 -66.67
CA THR A 892 -25.38 29.08 -67.87
C THR A 892 -25.00 30.08 -68.98
N GLY A 893 -25.19 31.39 -68.75
CA GLY A 893 -25.03 32.42 -69.79
C GLY A 893 -26.19 32.47 -70.79
N VAL A 894 -27.33 31.86 -70.47
CA VAL A 894 -28.56 31.82 -71.28
C VAL A 894 -29.52 32.93 -70.87
N CYS A 895 -30.33 33.45 -71.80
CA CYS A 895 -31.40 34.38 -71.45
C CYS A 895 -32.67 33.66 -70.96
N ARG A 896 -33.19 34.04 -69.79
CA ARG A 896 -34.45 33.51 -69.23
C ARG A 896 -35.68 34.31 -69.65
N THR A 897 -35.55 35.63 -69.69
CA THR A 897 -36.61 36.55 -70.14
C THR A 897 -36.01 37.65 -70.99
N CYS A 898 -36.64 37.94 -72.13
CA CYS A 898 -36.23 38.99 -73.05
C CYS A 898 -36.85 40.35 -72.68
N LEU A 899 -36.46 41.41 -73.41
CA LEU A 899 -37.21 42.67 -73.45
C LEU A 899 -38.58 42.49 -74.15
N GLU A 900 -39.49 43.43 -73.93
CA GLU A 900 -40.85 43.39 -74.49
C GLU A 900 -40.86 43.28 -76.02
N ASN A 901 -41.81 42.50 -76.55
CA ASN A 901 -41.98 42.15 -77.98
C ASN A 901 -40.92 41.18 -78.56
N LEU A 902 -40.01 40.66 -77.73
CA LEU A 902 -39.10 39.58 -78.08
C LEU A 902 -39.50 38.26 -77.40
N THR A 903 -39.09 37.14 -77.99
CA THR A 903 -39.23 35.79 -77.44
C THR A 903 -37.89 35.07 -77.47
N THR A 904 -37.69 34.09 -76.59
CA THR A 904 -36.53 33.19 -76.64
C THR A 904 -36.61 32.28 -77.86
N SER A 905 -35.48 32.14 -78.55
CA SER A 905 -35.27 31.21 -79.66
C SER A 905 -34.76 29.85 -79.20
N VAL A 906 -34.76 28.84 -80.08
CA VAL A 906 -34.13 27.53 -79.85
C VAL A 906 -32.62 27.64 -79.56
N ASP A 907 -31.96 28.68 -80.08
CA ASP A 907 -30.55 28.98 -79.83
C ASP A 907 -30.35 29.92 -78.62
N ASN A 908 -31.34 30.01 -77.72
CA ASN A 908 -31.32 30.74 -76.45
C ASN A 908 -31.07 32.27 -76.52
N THR A 909 -31.18 32.84 -77.71
CA THR A 909 -31.16 34.29 -77.99
C THR A 909 -32.56 34.90 -78.02
N CYS A 910 -32.66 36.22 -77.84
CA CYS A 910 -33.91 36.97 -77.92
C CYS A 910 -34.19 37.48 -79.35
N VAL A 911 -35.31 37.06 -79.93
CA VAL A 911 -35.72 37.37 -81.32
C VAL A 911 -37.13 37.96 -81.38
N GLU A 912 -37.45 38.73 -82.42
CA GLU A 912 -38.75 39.41 -82.56
C GLU A 912 -39.93 38.44 -82.77
N ILE A 913 -41.08 38.76 -82.18
CA ILE A 913 -42.30 37.94 -82.26
C ILE A 913 -42.98 38.10 -83.63
N LEU A 914 -43.19 36.98 -84.32
CA LEU A 914 -43.88 36.91 -85.62
C LEU A 914 -45.36 36.49 -85.46
N PRO A 915 -46.33 37.26 -85.98
CA PRO A 915 -47.74 36.93 -85.86
C PRO A 915 -48.10 35.53 -86.42
N GLY A 916 -48.85 34.77 -85.63
CA GLY A 916 -49.27 33.40 -85.98
C GLY A 916 -48.20 32.32 -85.80
N CYS A 917 -46.99 32.66 -85.34
CA CYS A 917 -45.91 31.69 -85.13
C CYS A 917 -45.95 31.00 -83.76
N LYS A 918 -45.43 29.76 -83.71
CA LYS A 918 -45.39 28.86 -82.54
C LYS A 918 -43.98 28.45 -82.11
N VAL A 919 -43.03 28.36 -83.04
CA VAL A 919 -41.62 27.95 -82.79
C VAL A 919 -40.68 28.77 -83.68
N TYR A 920 -39.57 29.26 -83.12
CA TYR A 920 -38.64 30.21 -83.76
C TYR A 920 -37.23 29.59 -83.96
N SER A 921 -36.52 30.00 -85.01
CA SER A 921 -35.09 29.69 -85.23
C SER A 921 -34.16 30.77 -84.66
N GLY A 922 -32.86 30.50 -84.44
CA GLY A 922 -31.88 31.49 -83.96
C GLY A 922 -31.78 32.76 -84.82
N GLU A 923 -32.13 32.67 -86.10
CA GLU A 923 -32.21 33.79 -87.05
C GLU A 923 -33.58 34.51 -87.04
N GLY A 924 -34.46 34.23 -86.08
CA GLY A 924 -35.77 34.87 -85.94
C GLY A 924 -36.81 34.47 -86.99
N ARG A 925 -36.69 33.28 -87.60
CA ARG A 925 -37.70 32.77 -88.56
C ARG A 925 -38.71 31.83 -87.91
N CYS A 926 -39.92 31.77 -88.45
CA CYS A 926 -40.93 30.84 -87.99
C CYS A 926 -40.73 29.41 -88.52
N ASN A 927 -40.62 28.44 -87.62
CA ASN A 927 -40.50 27.01 -87.94
C ASN A 927 -41.85 26.25 -87.85
N GLN A 928 -42.85 26.80 -87.15
CA GLN A 928 -44.18 26.18 -87.00
C GLN A 928 -45.25 27.24 -86.76
N CYS A 929 -46.41 27.12 -87.42
CA CYS A 929 -47.56 28.03 -87.25
C CYS A 929 -48.54 27.55 -86.18
N ASN A 930 -49.38 28.47 -85.69
CA ASN A 930 -50.53 28.19 -84.84
C ASN A 930 -51.77 27.79 -85.68
N ASP A 931 -52.66 27.00 -85.08
CA ASP A 931 -53.84 26.45 -85.75
C ASP A 931 -54.76 27.55 -86.30
N GLY A 932 -55.27 27.36 -87.52
CA GLY A 932 -56.01 28.38 -88.27
C GLY A 932 -55.15 29.27 -89.17
N TYR A 933 -53.82 29.14 -89.13
CA TYR A 933 -52.89 29.79 -90.05
C TYR A 933 -52.04 28.76 -90.79
N GLU A 934 -51.99 28.85 -92.12
CA GLU A 934 -51.12 28.04 -92.98
C GLU A 934 -49.77 28.75 -93.21
N MET A 935 -48.70 27.97 -93.43
CA MET A 935 -47.34 28.51 -93.58
C MET A 935 -47.18 29.24 -94.91
N ASN A 936 -46.70 30.48 -94.87
CA ASN A 936 -46.55 31.36 -96.03
C ASN A 936 -45.20 32.09 -95.95
N GLY A 937 -44.19 31.53 -96.61
CA GLY A 937 -42.81 32.01 -96.51
C GLY A 937 -42.26 31.83 -95.09
N ASN A 938 -41.66 32.88 -94.54
CA ASN A 938 -41.09 32.87 -93.18
C ASN A 938 -42.12 33.10 -92.06
N GLY A 939 -43.43 33.07 -92.37
CA GLY A 939 -44.53 33.38 -91.45
C GLY A 939 -45.82 32.61 -91.78
N CYS A 940 -46.97 33.09 -91.29
CA CYS A 940 -48.22 32.32 -91.25
C CYS A 940 -49.45 33.20 -91.67
N ALA A 941 -50.44 32.65 -92.40
CA ALA A 941 -51.61 33.39 -92.91
C ALA A 941 -52.93 32.58 -92.90
N ALA A 942 -54.10 33.26 -92.86
CA ALA A 942 -55.41 32.64 -92.61
C ALA A 942 -56.46 32.85 -93.73
N ALA A 943 -57.43 31.92 -93.84
CA ALA A 943 -58.52 31.89 -94.83
C ALA A 943 -59.86 32.52 -94.34
N LYS A 944 -60.87 32.71 -95.21
CA LYS A 944 -62.05 33.60 -94.93
C LYS A 944 -63.43 33.12 -95.42
N GLY A 945 -64.46 33.46 -94.62
CA GLY A 945 -65.88 33.63 -95.00
C GLY A 945 -66.88 32.80 -94.17
N GLY A 946 -67.98 33.33 -93.61
CA GLY A 946 -68.45 34.72 -93.51
C GLY A 946 -69.77 34.87 -92.70
N ASP A 947 -70.08 36.11 -92.29
CA ASP A 947 -71.36 36.71 -91.81
C ASP A 947 -72.22 36.12 -90.65
N GLY A 948 -72.52 36.99 -89.67
CA GLY A 948 -73.93 37.30 -89.30
C GLY A 948 -74.41 37.10 -87.84
N GLY A 949 -74.69 38.18 -87.10
CA GLY A 949 -75.58 38.18 -85.92
C GLY A 949 -75.17 39.09 -84.74
N LEU A 950 -76.13 39.80 -84.14
CA LEU A 950 -75.96 40.66 -82.94
C LEU A 950 -76.83 40.17 -81.73
N PRO A 951 -76.66 40.70 -80.50
CA PRO A 951 -76.82 39.90 -79.27
C PRO A 951 -78.20 39.91 -78.61
N THR A 952 -78.41 38.96 -77.70
CA THR A 952 -79.53 38.96 -76.73
C THR A 952 -79.05 38.46 -75.36
N ALA A 953 -78.81 39.38 -74.44
CA ALA A 953 -78.51 39.04 -73.05
C ALA A 953 -79.81 38.80 -72.23
N ALA A 954 -79.65 38.20 -71.04
CA ALA A 954 -80.61 38.26 -69.92
C ALA A 954 -81.96 37.49 -69.99
N ILE A 955 -82.00 36.25 -70.53
CA ILE A 955 -83.15 35.34 -70.31
C ILE A 955 -82.78 33.97 -69.69
N ILE A 956 -81.66 33.32 -70.05
CA ILE A 956 -81.34 31.95 -69.57
C ILE A 956 -80.27 31.98 -68.47
N GLY A 957 -80.58 32.60 -67.33
CA GLY A 957 -79.65 32.74 -66.20
C GLY A 957 -79.69 31.64 -65.13
N ILE A 958 -80.75 30.82 -65.08
CA ILE A 958 -81.11 30.07 -63.84
C ILE A 958 -81.24 28.54 -64.04
N VAL A 959 -81.44 28.04 -65.28
CA VAL A 959 -81.87 26.65 -65.50
C VAL A 959 -80.73 25.62 -65.47
N ILE A 960 -79.58 25.88 -66.11
CA ILE A 960 -78.52 24.86 -66.26
C ILE A 960 -77.70 24.67 -64.98
N ALA A 961 -77.65 25.69 -64.11
CA ALA A 961 -77.04 25.59 -62.77
C ALA A 961 -77.66 24.47 -61.91
N ALA A 962 -78.93 24.14 -62.12
CA ALA A 962 -79.61 23.04 -61.43
C ALA A 962 -79.27 21.65 -62.00
N VAL A 963 -78.79 21.55 -63.25
CA VAL A 963 -78.54 20.26 -63.93
C VAL A 963 -77.14 19.72 -63.66
N ILE A 964 -76.12 20.59 -63.65
CA ILE A 964 -74.74 20.18 -63.34
C ILE A 964 -74.60 19.78 -61.86
N LEU A 965 -75.35 20.44 -60.97
CA LEU A 965 -75.49 20.07 -59.55
C LEU A 965 -76.04 18.63 -59.39
N LEU A 966 -76.90 18.19 -60.30
CA LEU A 966 -77.52 16.86 -60.31
C LEU A 966 -76.56 15.77 -60.84
N LEU A 967 -75.66 16.12 -61.77
CA LEU A 967 -74.60 15.23 -62.25
C LEU A 967 -73.53 14.95 -61.18
N LEU A 968 -73.20 15.94 -60.34
CA LEU A 968 -72.29 15.75 -59.19
C LEU A 968 -72.80 14.70 -58.20
N LEU A 969 -74.12 14.66 -57.94
CA LEU A 969 -74.73 13.72 -56.99
C LEU A 969 -74.77 12.27 -57.49
N LEU A 970 -74.88 12.05 -58.81
CA LEU A 970 -75.07 10.71 -59.37
C LEU A 970 -73.78 9.88 -59.44
N LEU A 971 -72.62 10.51 -59.71
CA LEU A 971 -71.33 9.81 -59.69
C LEU A 971 -70.89 9.46 -58.26
N LEU A 972 -71.22 10.32 -57.29
CA LEU A 972 -70.93 10.12 -55.86
C LEU A 972 -71.69 8.89 -55.30
N LEU A 973 -72.89 8.61 -55.82
CA LEU A 973 -73.68 7.42 -55.47
C LEU A 973 -73.11 6.10 -56.00
N LEU A 974 -72.39 6.09 -57.12
CA LEU A 974 -72.06 4.84 -57.81
C LEU A 974 -70.85 4.10 -57.24
N PHE A 975 -69.76 4.79 -56.90
CA PHE A 975 -68.53 4.11 -56.45
C PHE A 975 -68.37 3.96 -54.93
N LEU A 976 -69.31 4.50 -54.13
CA LEU A 976 -69.45 4.13 -52.70
C LEU A 976 -69.89 2.66 -52.49
N CYS A 977 -70.26 1.94 -53.56
CA CYS A 977 -70.76 0.57 -53.49
C CYS A 977 -69.70 -0.50 -53.13
N CYS A 978 -68.41 -0.25 -53.40
CA CYS A 978 -67.33 -1.25 -53.26
C CYS A 978 -66.24 -0.85 -52.25
N ARG A 979 -66.67 -0.57 -51.02
CA ARG A 979 -66.23 -1.21 -49.74
C ARG A 979 -64.73 -1.14 -49.35
N ARG A 980 -64.35 -0.60 -48.16
CA ARG A 980 -64.58 -1.05 -46.74
C ARG A 980 -63.73 -2.28 -46.33
N PRO A 981 -63.38 -2.51 -45.02
CA PRO A 981 -63.91 -1.87 -43.79
C PRO A 981 -62.89 -1.56 -42.63
N LYS A 982 -63.41 -1.09 -41.47
CA LYS A 982 -62.81 -1.11 -40.09
C LYS A 982 -61.66 -0.10 -39.83
N THR A 983 -61.42 0.52 -38.65
CA THR A 983 -62.01 0.59 -37.27
C THR A 983 -61.41 1.83 -36.52
N SER A 984 -61.72 2.31 -35.30
CA SER A 984 -62.71 2.04 -34.21
C SER A 984 -62.62 3.12 -33.09
N TYR A 985 -63.73 3.45 -32.40
CA TYR A 985 -63.82 4.14 -31.07
C TYR A 985 -63.31 5.61 -30.97
N GLU A 986 -63.78 6.49 -30.07
CA GLU A 986 -65.07 6.65 -29.34
C GLU A 986 -65.21 8.12 -28.86
N SER A 987 -66.37 8.51 -28.29
CA SER A 987 -66.62 9.82 -27.66
C SER A 987 -66.02 9.94 -26.23
N VAL A 988 -66.11 11.06 -25.49
CA VAL A 988 -67.30 11.58 -24.76
C VAL A 988 -67.14 13.09 -24.47
N ASP A 989 -68.26 13.79 -24.29
CA ASP A 989 -68.35 15.18 -23.77
C ASP A 989 -69.30 15.21 -22.54
N TRP A 990 -69.19 16.25 -21.71
CA TRP A 990 -70.07 16.67 -20.58
C TRP A 990 -70.00 16.02 -19.17
N GLN A 991 -69.60 16.90 -18.22
CA GLN A 991 -70.18 17.17 -16.87
C GLN A 991 -69.60 16.61 -15.55
N GLN A 992 -69.02 17.57 -14.80
CA GLN A 992 -69.33 17.97 -13.39
C GLN A 992 -68.69 17.27 -12.16
N ARG A 993 -67.81 18.06 -11.49
CA ARG A 993 -67.58 18.20 -10.02
C ARG A 993 -66.99 16.95 -9.29
N GLN A 994 -66.25 17.07 -8.17
CA GLN A 994 -66.05 18.15 -7.20
C GLN A 994 -64.55 18.35 -6.82
N SER A 995 -64.24 19.50 -6.19
CA SER A 995 -63.02 19.78 -5.39
C SER A 995 -63.09 19.08 -4.00
N PRO A 996 -62.12 19.22 -3.05
CA PRO A 996 -60.81 19.93 -3.04
C PRO A 996 -59.64 18.93 -2.74
N VAL A 997 -58.38 19.23 -2.36
CA VAL A 997 -57.74 20.34 -1.62
C VAL A 997 -56.29 20.56 -2.11
N ASP A 998 -55.88 21.84 -2.07
CA ASP A 998 -54.54 22.48 -1.96
C ASP A 998 -53.30 21.65 -1.54
N SER A 999 -52.05 22.02 -1.91
CA SER A 999 -51.55 23.23 -2.62
C SER A 999 -50.13 23.08 -3.19
N ASP A 1000 -49.85 23.78 -4.31
CA ASP A 1000 -48.68 24.65 -4.63
C ASP A 1000 -47.31 24.48 -3.92
N LYS A 1001 -46.12 24.73 -4.51
CA LYS A 1001 -45.58 25.16 -5.85
C LYS A 1001 -44.03 25.03 -5.77
N HIS A 1002 -43.14 25.24 -6.77
CA HIS A 1002 -43.16 25.95 -8.06
C HIS A 1002 -41.92 25.56 -8.92
N LYS A 1003 -42.00 25.74 -10.26
CA LYS A 1003 -40.89 26.00 -11.22
C LYS A 1003 -39.86 24.89 -11.52
N ASP A 1004 -39.24 24.82 -12.70
CA ASP A 1004 -39.56 25.31 -14.08
C ASP A 1004 -38.64 24.56 -15.10
N ILE A 1005 -39.10 24.37 -16.35
CA ILE A 1005 -38.33 24.40 -17.64
C ILE A 1005 -37.04 23.53 -17.71
N ALA A 1006 -37.00 22.39 -18.42
CA ALA A 1006 -36.78 22.22 -19.89
C ALA A 1006 -35.39 22.71 -20.39
N THR A 1007 -34.74 22.16 -21.43
CA THR A 1007 -35.25 21.51 -22.66
C THR A 1007 -34.26 20.46 -23.23
N THR A 1008 -34.74 19.77 -24.27
CA THR A 1008 -34.15 19.01 -25.41
C THR A 1008 -32.71 19.35 -25.87
N GLU A 1009 -31.99 18.59 -26.71
CA GLU A 1009 -32.29 18.10 -28.10
C GLU A 1009 -31.42 16.84 -28.44
N GLU A 1010 -31.96 15.76 -29.06
CA GLU A 1010 -31.92 15.39 -30.52
C GLU A 1010 -30.69 14.55 -30.97
N THR A 1011 -30.61 13.80 -32.11
CA THR A 1011 -31.57 13.29 -33.14
C THR A 1011 -31.01 12.03 -33.87
N GLU A 1012 -31.89 11.21 -34.47
CA GLU A 1012 -31.71 10.38 -35.71
C GLU A 1012 -30.53 9.34 -35.79
N VAL A 1013 -30.38 8.34 -36.69
CA VAL A 1013 -31.12 7.66 -37.80
C VAL A 1013 -30.55 6.19 -37.90
N THR A 1014 -31.02 5.11 -38.57
CA THR A 1014 -32.07 4.69 -39.54
C THR A 1014 -32.61 3.29 -39.11
N GLN A 1015 -33.83 2.83 -39.43
CA GLN A 1015 -34.27 2.07 -40.63
C GLN A 1015 -33.36 0.90 -41.11
N PHE A 1016 -33.84 -0.28 -41.55
CA PHE A 1016 -35.11 -1.03 -41.37
C PHE A 1016 -34.96 -2.48 -41.93
N ASN A 1017 -35.90 -3.38 -41.57
CA ASN A 1017 -36.32 -4.61 -42.27
C ASN A 1017 -35.38 -5.85 -42.29
N ASP A 1018 -35.88 -7.07 -42.53
CA ASP A 1018 -37.03 -7.79 -41.94
C ASP A 1018 -37.08 -9.25 -42.48
N GLY A 1019 -37.80 -10.15 -41.78
CA GLY A 1019 -38.18 -11.49 -42.30
C GLY A 1019 -37.11 -12.59 -42.14
N ALA A 1020 -37.17 -13.60 -41.26
CA ALA A 1020 -38.23 -14.45 -40.67
C ALA A 1020 -38.49 -15.78 -41.42
N ALA A 1021 -39.07 -16.75 -40.68
CA ALA A 1021 -39.48 -18.11 -41.10
C ALA A 1021 -38.33 -19.14 -41.32
N THR A 1022 -38.43 -20.42 -40.93
CA THR A 1022 -39.48 -21.18 -40.18
C THR A 1022 -38.90 -22.47 -39.56
N GLU A 1023 -39.61 -23.04 -38.59
CA GLU A 1023 -39.85 -24.48 -38.25
C GLU A 1023 -38.92 -25.58 -38.85
N ALA A 1024 -38.56 -26.67 -38.16
CA ALA A 1024 -39.34 -27.42 -37.16
C ALA A 1024 -38.50 -28.33 -36.22
N ASN A 1025 -39.10 -28.74 -35.10
CA ASN A 1025 -38.73 -29.92 -34.28
C ASN A 1025 -39.32 -31.20 -34.96
N PRO A 1026 -38.86 -32.46 -34.74
CA PRO A 1026 -39.03 -33.14 -33.43
C PRO A 1026 -38.07 -34.31 -33.03
N LEU A 1027 -38.00 -34.63 -31.72
CA LEU A 1027 -37.86 -35.97 -31.04
C LEU A 1027 -36.74 -36.99 -31.45
N ASP A 1028 -36.25 -37.93 -30.64
CA ASP A 1028 -36.21 -38.20 -29.17
C ASP A 1028 -35.30 -39.45 -28.90
N THR A 1029 -35.09 -39.86 -27.64
CA THR A 1029 -34.42 -41.10 -27.13
C THR A 1029 -32.89 -41.19 -27.36
N GLN A 1030 -32.03 -41.30 -26.33
CA GLN A 1030 -31.79 -42.38 -25.35
C GLN A 1030 -31.16 -43.66 -25.92
N ASP A 1031 -29.91 -43.97 -25.51
CA ASP A 1031 -29.58 -45.22 -24.77
C ASP A 1031 -28.14 -45.21 -24.18
N ASN A 1032 -27.67 -46.33 -23.62
CA ASN A 1032 -26.75 -46.41 -22.46
C ASN A 1032 -25.33 -47.00 -22.73
N GLU A 1033 -24.47 -46.96 -21.69
CA GLU A 1033 -23.33 -47.87 -21.38
C GLU A 1033 -22.03 -47.97 -22.24
N ASP A 1034 -20.98 -47.29 -21.74
CA ASP A 1034 -19.68 -47.87 -21.26
C ASP A 1034 -18.70 -48.64 -22.21
N VAL A 1035 -17.51 -48.99 -21.65
CA VAL A 1035 -16.53 -50.03 -22.04
C VAL A 1035 -15.31 -49.63 -22.91
N THR A 1036 -14.38 -48.91 -22.26
CA THR A 1036 -12.89 -49.15 -22.27
C THR A 1036 -11.95 -48.94 -23.49
N ALA A 1037 -10.68 -48.66 -23.13
CA ALA A 1037 -9.43 -49.24 -23.67
C ALA A 1037 -8.62 -48.62 -24.85
N VAL A 1038 -7.52 -47.97 -24.45
CA VAL A 1038 -6.12 -48.16 -24.92
C VAL A 1038 -5.77 -48.01 -26.42
N ALA A 1039 -5.03 -46.93 -26.69
CA ALA A 1039 -4.39 -46.55 -27.95
C ALA A 1039 -3.41 -47.55 -28.60
N ARG A 1040 -3.24 -47.46 -29.94
CA ARG A 1040 -1.99 -47.90 -30.63
C ARG A 1040 -1.64 -47.18 -31.96
N ARG A 1041 -0.75 -46.18 -31.84
CA ARG A 1041 0.49 -45.94 -32.65
C ARG A 1041 0.47 -45.84 -34.20
N LYS A 1042 1.12 -44.74 -34.67
CA LYS A 1042 2.08 -44.62 -35.81
C LYS A 1042 1.52 -44.60 -37.26
N SER A 1043 2.14 -43.97 -38.27
CA SER A 1043 3.26 -42.98 -38.35
C SER A 1043 3.62 -42.55 -39.80
N ARG A 1044 4.20 -41.35 -40.01
CA ARG A 1044 5.33 -40.95 -40.93
C ARG A 1044 5.45 -39.41 -40.91
N ARG A 1045 6.61 -38.76 -40.67
CA ARG A 1045 7.84 -38.55 -41.49
C ARG A 1045 7.62 -37.74 -42.79
N ALA A 1046 8.45 -36.76 -43.19
CA ALA A 1046 9.57 -36.04 -42.53
C ALA A 1046 10.14 -34.90 -43.44
N ARG A 1047 10.86 -33.92 -42.82
CA ARG A 1047 12.13 -33.21 -43.20
C ARG A 1047 12.01 -31.67 -43.01
N SER A 1048 12.92 -30.85 -42.45
CA SER A 1048 14.37 -30.87 -42.12
C SER A 1048 15.12 -29.73 -42.86
N VAL A 1049 15.49 -28.65 -42.16
CA VAL A 1049 16.64 -27.75 -42.46
C VAL A 1049 17.30 -27.30 -41.12
N ARG A 1050 18.55 -26.80 -41.18
CA ARG A 1050 19.49 -26.40 -40.10
C ARG A 1050 19.59 -24.85 -39.98
N ARG A 1051 20.28 -24.20 -39.02
CA ARG A 1051 20.76 -24.47 -37.63
C ARG A 1051 21.57 -23.23 -37.16
N THR A 1052 21.24 -22.65 -36.00
CA THR A 1052 22.12 -21.86 -35.10
C THR A 1052 21.36 -21.77 -33.75
N GLU A 1053 21.75 -22.42 -32.66
CA GLU A 1053 22.96 -22.26 -31.82
C GLU A 1053 22.97 -20.98 -30.95
N ALA A 1054 22.27 -21.06 -29.82
CA ALA A 1054 22.69 -20.53 -28.53
C ALA A 1054 22.27 -21.57 -27.47
N LEU A 1055 23.11 -21.84 -26.46
CA LEU A 1055 22.75 -22.68 -25.31
C LEU A 1055 22.40 -21.78 -24.12
N VAL A 1056 21.30 -22.12 -23.45
CA VAL A 1056 21.20 -22.04 -22.00
C VAL A 1056 20.87 -23.47 -21.55
N ALA A 1057 21.60 -23.99 -20.58
CA ALA A 1057 21.36 -25.31 -20.00
C ALA A 1057 20.49 -25.19 -18.76
N ASP A 1058 19.70 -26.23 -18.48
CA ASP A 1058 18.91 -26.35 -17.26
C ASP A 1058 19.81 -26.38 -16.01
N ILE A 1059 19.29 -25.87 -14.89
CA ILE A 1059 19.89 -26.07 -13.56
C ILE A 1059 19.06 -27.14 -12.86
N GLU A 1060 19.67 -28.30 -12.61
CA GLU A 1060 19.03 -29.43 -11.93
C GLU A 1060 18.95 -29.19 -10.41
N LEU A 1061 17.77 -29.42 -9.82
CA LEU A 1061 17.56 -29.36 -8.36
C LEU A 1061 18.01 -30.69 -7.71
N GLU A 1062 19.32 -30.94 -7.65
CA GLU A 1062 19.82 -32.19 -7.06
C GLU A 1062 21.18 -32.07 -6.32
N ASP A 1063 21.37 -31.02 -5.51
CA ASP A 1063 22.51 -30.94 -4.57
C ASP A 1063 22.17 -30.10 -3.30
N MET A 1064 21.57 -30.73 -2.28
CA MET A 1064 21.32 -30.10 -0.97
C MET A 1064 21.45 -31.01 0.28
N PHE A 1065 21.74 -32.31 0.14
CA PHE A 1065 22.02 -33.19 1.28
C PHE A 1065 23.09 -34.24 0.95
N SER A 1066 24.05 -34.44 1.86
CA SER A 1066 25.03 -35.53 1.77
C SER A 1066 24.61 -36.73 2.63
N ALA A 1067 25.01 -37.93 2.21
CA ALA A 1067 24.41 -39.20 2.67
C ALA A 1067 24.80 -39.68 4.09
N ARG A 1068 25.11 -38.78 5.06
CA ARG A 1068 25.58 -39.17 6.42
C ARG A 1068 25.08 -38.37 7.63
N ASN A 1069 24.33 -37.27 7.48
CA ASN A 1069 23.62 -36.59 8.59
C ASN A 1069 24.44 -36.26 9.87
N GLU A 1070 25.64 -35.71 9.75
CA GLU A 1070 26.36 -35.08 10.87
C GLU A 1070 26.86 -33.67 10.49
N ILE A 1071 26.98 -32.79 11.48
CA ILE A 1071 27.37 -31.37 11.32
C ILE A 1071 28.88 -31.24 11.51
N VAL A 1072 29.54 -30.48 10.64
CA VAL A 1072 30.92 -30.00 10.83
C VAL A 1072 30.98 -28.53 10.42
N GLU A 1073 31.47 -27.67 11.30
CA GLU A 1073 31.72 -26.24 11.05
C GLU A 1073 33.10 -26.02 10.40
N ASP A 1074 33.22 -24.90 9.68
CA ASP A 1074 34.44 -24.21 9.22
C ASP A 1074 35.53 -24.97 8.45
N THR A 1075 35.75 -24.55 7.19
CA THR A 1075 36.76 -23.48 6.97
C THR A 1075 36.67 -22.85 5.56
N VAL A 1076 36.85 -21.51 5.54
CA VAL A 1076 36.85 -20.57 4.38
C VAL A 1076 35.47 -20.26 3.81
#